data_AF-A0A963MLC1-F1
#
_entry.id   AF-A0A963MLC1-F1
#
_cell.length_a   1.000
_cell.length_b   1.000
_cell.length_c   1.000
_cell.angle_alpha   90.00
_cell.angle_beta   90.00
_cell.angle_gamma   90.00
#
_symmetry.space_group_name_H-M   'P 1'
#
loop_
_entity.id
_entity.type
_entity.pdbx_description
1 polymer ?
#
loop_
_entity_poly.entity_id
_entity_poly.type
_entity_poly.pdbx_seq_one_letter_code
_entity_poly.pdbx_strand_id
1 'polypeptide(L)'
;QDAVPLGLVCGVALSAQGEGVHDLAAAAIRLERFMGDQRIGIAEGRLWAAAAANGLKALTPALRREVIERAELLLRELHVDAYAHLSDVLPLGLEQRLGLLADALKTFIAEPSPAQLQAVERAADSVTQHAHPDPASTRMLRVKMAVRLCRWMMAERPESKGRNGRQATGFGELAQCYAREGAFVDWARFKLIGGDELPGLSSAFVALRDAAREKADAFNQTFAQALQAWNREPRAEPACLPVEAIIERLLAPLAQQAPVLLLVADGLSYSIFRELCQDLEALGWDEQLAGPTPTLAVAVAIAALPTITEVSRTSLLSGRLVAGAAAQEKAAFSAHPALVGASRAGTAPVVFHKGDLADAEGLSSTVRDAIASTRQQVVAVVYNAVDDHLGGSNQIQLRWTIDDLRLLGPLLSEARRARRVLIVTADHGHVIDDGTVQRGQGEGERWRLPSGTPDASELVFEGGRVKTASGNAVVCTWSEGVRHGAKKNGYHGGVSAQEVVVPLSIFTPRNMVLKGWQVAAASQPDWWTPLEVPLPAGGAEMPALPRNPPKAKPPAAPTPQIDLFAGALPVAAVDPEVHWIDALQASPAYTAQKALAARVAPADADVRSLLEALAARGGKLSKAALAQRLGMPAMRISGFVNAAKRVLNVDQAAVLVLDETAGTVELNRELLARQFRVTVR
;
A
#
# COMPACT_ATOMS: atom_id res chain seq x y z
N GLN A 1 35.57 14.11 -29.98
CA GLN A 1 34.44 13.16 -30.11
C GLN A 1 34.22 12.43 -28.79
N ASP A 2 35.26 11.89 -28.16
CA ASP A 2 35.13 11.14 -26.89
C ASP A 2 35.05 12.00 -25.60
N ALA A 3 35.00 13.33 -25.68
CA ALA A 3 35.01 14.18 -24.48
C ALA A 3 33.81 13.96 -23.54
N VAL A 4 32.60 13.76 -24.07
CA VAL A 4 31.44 13.43 -23.24
C VAL A 4 31.51 11.96 -22.77
N PRO A 5 31.75 10.96 -23.66
CA PRO A 5 31.93 9.57 -23.24
C PRO A 5 32.97 9.35 -22.12
N LEU A 6 34.16 9.96 -22.23
CA LEU A 6 35.21 9.83 -21.23
C LEU A 6 34.83 10.47 -19.90
N GLY A 7 34.10 11.59 -19.91
CA GLY A 7 33.53 12.16 -18.70
C GLY A 7 32.55 11.20 -18.01
N LEU A 8 31.68 10.52 -18.77
CA LEU A 8 30.78 9.51 -18.21
C LEU A 8 31.53 8.32 -17.60
N VAL A 9 32.60 7.87 -18.26
CA VAL A 9 33.49 6.82 -17.75
C VAL A 9 34.20 7.24 -16.46
N CYS A 10 34.61 8.51 -16.34
CA CYS A 10 35.16 9.04 -15.10
C CYS A 10 34.18 8.92 -13.93
N GLY A 11 32.87 9.02 -14.19
CA GLY A 11 31.82 8.81 -13.19
C GLY A 11 31.82 7.41 -12.58
N VAL A 12 32.29 6.41 -13.31
CA VAL A 12 32.46 5.02 -12.83
C VAL A 12 33.84 4.83 -12.23
N ALA A 13 34.90 5.11 -12.99
CA ALA A 13 36.29 4.84 -12.61
C ALA A 13 36.75 5.62 -11.36
N LEU A 14 36.18 6.81 -11.13
CA LEU A 14 36.54 7.70 -10.04
C LEU A 14 35.38 7.92 -9.05
N SER A 15 34.37 7.04 -9.08
CA SER A 15 33.22 7.09 -8.18
C SER A 15 33.64 7.05 -6.71
N ALA A 16 32.98 7.83 -5.86
CA ALA A 16 33.19 7.78 -4.41
C ALA A 16 32.82 6.40 -3.82
N GLN A 17 31.82 5.74 -4.39
CA GLN A 17 31.39 4.40 -3.97
C GLN A 17 32.38 3.30 -4.38
N GLY A 18 33.29 3.60 -5.32
CA GLY A 18 34.32 2.69 -5.81
C GLY A 18 35.70 2.88 -5.17
N GLU A 19 35.82 3.75 -4.16
CA GLU A 19 37.10 3.99 -3.49
C GLU A 19 37.63 2.71 -2.82
N GLY A 20 38.91 2.40 -3.07
CA GLY A 20 39.54 1.17 -2.57
C GLY A 20 39.40 -0.06 -3.48
N VAL A 21 38.64 0.02 -4.57
CA VAL A 21 38.54 -1.07 -5.56
C VAL A 21 39.74 -1.04 -6.50
N HIS A 22 40.53 -2.12 -6.50
CA HIS A 22 41.76 -2.22 -7.29
C HIS A 22 41.54 -2.08 -8.81
N ASP A 23 40.46 -2.65 -9.34
CA ASP A 23 40.16 -2.59 -10.78
C ASP A 23 39.83 -1.17 -11.25
N LEU A 24 39.12 -0.39 -10.43
CA LEU A 24 38.79 1.01 -10.71
C LEU A 24 40.05 1.89 -10.66
N ALA A 25 40.94 1.65 -9.68
CA ALA A 25 42.23 2.32 -9.63
C ALA A 25 43.10 2.00 -10.86
N ALA A 26 43.11 0.74 -11.31
CA ALA A 26 43.80 0.34 -12.52
C ALA A 26 43.19 0.99 -13.78
N ALA A 27 41.86 1.11 -13.85
CA ALA A 27 41.19 1.80 -14.94
C ALA A 27 41.46 3.31 -14.95
N ALA A 28 41.58 3.96 -13.79
CA ALA A 28 41.98 5.35 -13.69
C ALA A 28 43.36 5.61 -14.31
N ILE A 29 44.29 4.65 -14.21
CA ILE A 29 45.59 4.71 -14.90
C ILE A 29 45.41 4.44 -16.40
N ARG A 30 44.63 3.42 -16.78
CA ARG A 30 44.36 3.13 -18.20
C ARG A 30 43.65 4.28 -18.93
N LEU A 31 42.91 5.13 -18.20
CA LEU A 31 42.26 6.33 -18.74
C LEU A 31 43.25 7.36 -19.27
N GLU A 32 44.47 7.42 -18.75
CA GLU A 32 45.50 8.41 -19.13
C GLU A 32 45.81 8.36 -20.63
N ARG A 33 45.74 7.16 -21.26
CA ARG A 33 45.96 6.97 -22.70
C ARG A 33 45.01 7.78 -23.59
N PHE A 34 43.82 8.11 -23.06
CA PHE A 34 42.81 8.90 -23.78
C PHE A 34 42.94 10.40 -23.52
N MET A 35 43.86 10.81 -22.65
CA MET A 35 44.06 12.19 -22.21
C MET A 35 45.50 12.67 -22.47
N GLY A 36 46.19 12.07 -23.44
CA GLY A 36 47.58 12.41 -23.77
C GLY A 36 48.57 12.03 -22.67
N ASP A 37 48.34 10.88 -22.03
CA ASP A 37 49.16 10.31 -20.94
C ASP A 37 49.24 11.22 -19.70
N GLN A 38 48.21 12.04 -19.48
CA GLN A 38 48.07 12.87 -18.29
C GLN A 38 47.14 12.22 -17.27
N ARG A 39 47.52 12.29 -15.99
CA ARG A 39 46.68 11.87 -14.89
C ARG A 39 45.57 12.87 -14.63
N ILE A 40 44.33 12.38 -14.53
CA ILE A 40 43.21 13.18 -14.01
C ILE A 40 43.10 13.05 -12.49
N GLY A 41 42.95 14.17 -11.80
CA GLY A 41 42.65 14.17 -10.37
C GLY A 41 41.22 13.69 -10.10
N ILE A 42 40.99 13.10 -8.92
CA ILE A 42 39.69 12.52 -8.56
C ILE A 42 38.60 13.59 -8.56
N ALA A 43 38.89 14.79 -8.03
CA ALA A 43 37.94 15.89 -7.97
C ALA A 43 37.57 16.39 -9.37
N GLU A 44 38.56 16.59 -10.23
CA GLU A 44 38.40 17.03 -11.61
C GLU A 44 37.62 16.02 -12.45
N GLY A 45 37.92 14.73 -12.29
CA GLY A 45 37.20 13.66 -12.96
C GLY A 45 35.73 13.55 -12.54
N ARG A 46 35.43 13.73 -11.25
CA ARG A 46 34.03 13.79 -10.75
C ARG A 46 33.28 15.01 -11.29
N LEU A 47 33.93 16.17 -11.34
CA LEU A 47 33.35 17.38 -11.95
C LEU A 47 33.08 17.17 -13.45
N TRP A 48 34.01 16.55 -14.17
CA TRP A 48 33.82 16.22 -15.58
C TRP A 48 32.67 15.23 -15.78
N ALA A 49 32.54 14.22 -14.93
CA ALA A 49 31.42 13.29 -14.97
C ALA A 49 30.07 13.99 -14.78
N ALA A 50 29.97 14.88 -13.79
CA ALA A 50 28.75 15.67 -13.57
C ALA A 50 28.43 16.59 -14.77
N ALA A 51 29.45 17.22 -15.36
CA ALA A 51 29.29 18.05 -16.55
C ALA A 51 28.86 17.22 -17.78
N ALA A 52 29.44 16.05 -17.99
CA ALA A 52 29.08 15.13 -19.07
C ALA A 52 27.64 14.61 -18.93
N ALA A 53 27.24 14.21 -17.71
CA ALA A 53 25.88 13.79 -17.38
C ALA A 53 24.85 14.91 -17.66
N ASN A 54 25.17 16.15 -17.32
CA ASN A 54 24.31 17.30 -17.65
C ASN A 54 24.29 17.58 -19.16
N GLY A 55 25.42 17.44 -19.85
CA GLY A 55 25.52 17.59 -21.30
C GLY A 55 24.62 16.63 -22.07
N LEU A 56 24.49 15.37 -21.61
CA LEU A 56 23.60 14.36 -22.22
C LEU A 56 22.15 14.84 -22.36
N LYS A 57 21.66 15.65 -21.41
CA LYS A 57 20.27 16.15 -21.40
C LYS A 57 19.98 17.06 -22.59
N ALA A 58 20.98 17.81 -23.05
CA ALA A 58 20.85 18.76 -24.16
C ALA A 58 20.99 18.11 -25.55
N LEU A 59 21.45 16.84 -25.63
CA LEU A 59 21.64 16.13 -26.89
C LEU A 59 20.31 15.62 -27.46
N THR A 60 20.26 15.53 -28.79
CA THR A 60 19.18 14.83 -29.50
C THR A 60 19.16 13.34 -29.12
N PRO A 61 18.02 12.63 -29.22
CA PRO A 61 17.94 11.22 -28.86
C PRO A 61 18.94 10.32 -29.61
N ALA A 62 19.19 10.60 -30.89
CA ALA A 62 20.15 9.83 -31.70
C ALA A 62 21.60 10.03 -31.20
N LEU A 63 22.04 11.28 -31.05
CA LEU A 63 23.39 11.59 -30.60
C LEU A 63 23.63 11.16 -29.15
N ARG A 64 22.60 11.27 -28.29
CA ARG A 64 22.64 10.74 -26.92
C ARG A 64 22.93 9.24 -26.92
N ARG A 65 22.28 8.50 -27.82
CA ARG A 65 22.48 7.04 -27.94
C ARG A 65 23.92 6.73 -28.36
N GLU A 66 24.44 7.40 -29.39
CA GLU A 66 25.83 7.21 -29.85
C GLU A 66 26.86 7.51 -28.75
N VAL A 67 26.67 8.60 -28.00
CA VAL A 67 27.55 8.97 -26.88
C VAL A 67 27.51 7.92 -25.76
N ILE A 68 26.32 7.41 -25.42
CA ILE A 68 26.15 6.36 -24.42
C ILE A 68 26.82 5.06 -24.87
N GLU A 69 26.56 4.61 -26.10
CA GLU A 69 27.17 3.40 -26.67
C GLU A 69 28.69 3.49 -26.66
N ARG A 70 29.25 4.66 -27.00
CA ARG A 70 30.70 4.89 -26.94
C ARG A 70 31.23 4.84 -25.51
N ALA A 71 30.52 5.42 -24.54
CA ALA A 71 30.92 5.38 -23.13
C ALA A 71 30.94 3.95 -22.58
N GLU A 72 29.94 3.13 -22.90
CA GLU A 72 29.90 1.73 -22.48
C GLU A 72 30.96 0.87 -23.18
N LEU A 73 31.29 1.16 -24.44
CA LEU A 73 32.42 0.54 -25.12
C LEU A 73 33.74 0.88 -24.40
N LEU A 74 33.94 2.13 -24.01
CA LEU A 74 35.12 2.56 -23.26
C LEU A 74 35.21 1.88 -21.88
N LEU A 75 34.10 1.65 -21.18
CA LEU A 75 34.11 0.87 -19.93
C LEU A 75 34.67 -0.54 -20.15
N ARG A 76 34.29 -1.20 -21.25
CA ARG A 76 34.80 -2.54 -21.63
C ARG A 76 36.27 -2.49 -22.02
N GLU A 77 36.68 -1.49 -22.81
CA GLU A 77 38.08 -1.26 -23.20
C GLU A 77 39.00 -0.98 -21.99
N LEU A 78 38.42 -0.49 -20.89
CA LEU A 78 39.11 -0.23 -19.62
C LEU A 78 38.92 -1.35 -18.60
N HIS A 79 38.23 -2.43 -18.95
CA HIS A 79 37.93 -3.58 -18.09
C HIS A 79 37.25 -3.20 -16.76
N VAL A 80 36.31 -2.27 -16.80
CA VAL A 80 35.52 -1.82 -15.63
C VAL A 80 34.02 -1.79 -15.91
N ASP A 81 33.58 -2.44 -16.97
CA ASP A 81 32.17 -2.61 -17.31
C ASP A 81 31.39 -3.31 -16.20
N ALA A 82 31.99 -4.23 -15.43
CA ALA A 82 31.38 -4.85 -14.25
C ALA A 82 31.02 -3.85 -13.12
N TYR A 83 31.54 -2.64 -13.16
CA TYR A 83 31.28 -1.58 -12.18
C TYR A 83 30.35 -0.49 -12.73
N ALA A 84 29.71 -0.70 -13.88
CA ALA A 84 28.81 0.28 -14.49
C ALA A 84 27.65 0.69 -13.57
N HIS A 85 27.24 -0.14 -12.60
CA HIS A 85 26.27 0.21 -11.55
C HIS A 85 26.63 1.48 -10.78
N LEU A 86 27.89 1.92 -10.79
CA LEU A 86 28.32 3.19 -10.19
C LEU A 86 27.91 4.42 -11.02
N SER A 87 27.47 4.24 -12.27
CA SER A 87 26.94 5.30 -13.13
C SER A 87 25.47 5.54 -12.85
N ASP A 88 25.09 6.81 -12.68
CA ASP A 88 23.69 7.24 -12.58
C ASP A 88 23.05 7.51 -13.94
N VAL A 89 23.77 7.41 -15.06
CA VAL A 89 23.26 7.85 -16.38
C VAL A 89 23.39 6.82 -17.49
N LEU A 90 24.27 5.82 -17.35
CA LEU A 90 24.45 4.81 -18.39
C LEU A 90 23.42 3.68 -18.26
N PRO A 91 22.73 3.27 -19.34
CA PRO A 91 21.80 2.13 -19.34
C PRO A 91 22.38 0.86 -18.74
N LEU A 92 23.64 0.50 -19.04
CA LEU A 92 24.33 -0.64 -18.43
C LEU A 92 24.40 -0.53 -16.89
N GLY A 93 24.52 0.69 -16.36
CA GLY A 93 24.48 0.94 -14.92
C GLY A 93 23.12 0.64 -14.31
N LEU A 94 22.03 1.07 -14.96
CA LEU A 94 20.68 0.70 -14.55
C LEU A 94 20.45 -0.82 -14.59
N GLU A 95 20.89 -1.50 -15.65
CA GLU A 95 20.75 -2.95 -15.78
C GLU A 95 21.48 -3.69 -14.66
N GLN A 96 22.70 -3.28 -14.32
CA GLN A 96 23.45 -3.89 -13.21
C GLN A 96 22.81 -3.62 -11.85
N ARG A 97 22.30 -2.40 -11.59
CA ARG A 97 21.56 -2.09 -10.36
C ARG A 97 20.32 -2.98 -10.21
N LEU A 98 19.60 -3.19 -11.30
CA LEU A 98 18.45 -4.11 -11.34
C LEU A 98 18.87 -5.57 -11.14
N GLY A 99 20.03 -5.99 -11.66
CA GLY A 99 20.62 -7.29 -11.37
C GLY A 99 20.96 -7.48 -9.88
N LEU A 100 21.58 -6.47 -9.26
CA LEU A 100 21.87 -6.46 -7.82
C LEU A 100 20.59 -6.52 -6.98
N LEU A 101 19.53 -5.82 -7.40
CA LEU A 101 18.21 -5.94 -6.77
C LEU A 101 17.66 -7.36 -6.92
N ALA A 102 17.77 -7.98 -8.08
CA ALA A 102 17.30 -9.36 -8.29
C ALA A 102 18.01 -10.35 -7.35
N ASP A 103 19.32 -10.20 -7.16
CA ASP A 103 20.08 -11.03 -6.24
C ASP A 103 19.70 -10.77 -4.78
N ALA A 104 19.55 -9.51 -4.37
CA ALA A 104 19.06 -9.16 -3.04
C ALA A 104 17.67 -9.74 -2.76
N LEU A 105 16.75 -9.71 -3.75
CA LEU A 105 15.43 -10.32 -3.63
C LEU A 105 15.53 -11.84 -3.43
N LYS A 106 16.37 -12.54 -4.20
CA LYS A 106 16.56 -13.99 -4.06
C LYS A 106 17.12 -14.34 -2.68
N THR A 107 18.12 -13.60 -2.20
CA THR A 107 18.69 -13.80 -0.87
C THR A 107 17.65 -13.56 0.22
N PHE A 108 16.85 -12.49 0.09
CA PHE A 108 15.74 -12.22 1.02
C PHE A 108 14.69 -13.33 1.02
N ILE A 109 14.30 -13.87 -0.14
CA ILE A 109 13.30 -14.95 -0.22
C ILE A 109 13.82 -16.24 0.43
N ALA A 110 15.10 -16.55 0.24
CA ALA A 110 15.73 -17.73 0.84
C ALA A 110 15.84 -17.62 2.37
N GLU A 111 16.16 -16.43 2.89
CA GLU A 111 16.31 -16.17 4.32
C GLU A 111 15.77 -14.76 4.70
N PRO A 112 14.45 -14.63 4.92
CA PRO A 112 13.85 -13.35 5.26
C PRO A 112 14.36 -12.82 6.60
N SER A 113 15.01 -11.65 6.59
CA SER A 113 15.50 -10.98 7.80
C SER A 113 15.53 -9.46 7.63
N PRO A 114 15.59 -8.68 8.73
CA PRO A 114 15.73 -7.22 8.65
C PRO A 114 16.96 -6.76 7.86
N ALA A 115 18.08 -7.49 7.97
CA ALA A 115 19.31 -7.18 7.23
C ALA A 115 19.13 -7.39 5.72
N GLN A 116 18.46 -8.47 5.31
CA GLN A 116 18.17 -8.72 3.90
C GLN A 116 17.12 -7.76 3.34
N LEU A 117 16.11 -7.39 4.14
CA LEU A 117 15.16 -6.35 3.76
C LEU A 117 15.88 -5.02 3.49
N GLN A 118 16.81 -4.62 4.36
CA GLN A 118 17.62 -3.41 4.16
C GLN A 118 18.53 -3.53 2.92
N ALA A 119 19.01 -4.72 2.56
CA ALA A 119 19.75 -4.94 1.33
C ALA A 119 18.86 -4.74 0.09
N VAL A 120 17.65 -5.28 0.09
CA VAL A 120 16.64 -5.08 -0.97
C VAL A 120 16.28 -3.60 -1.11
N GLU A 121 16.03 -2.90 -0.01
CA GLU A 121 15.70 -1.47 -0.02
C GLU A 121 16.85 -0.63 -0.57
N ARG A 122 18.09 -0.86 -0.13
CA ARG A 122 19.26 -0.16 -0.68
C ARG A 122 19.47 -0.42 -2.17
N ALA A 123 19.25 -1.65 -2.62
CA ALA A 123 19.35 -1.98 -4.04
C ALA A 123 18.26 -1.27 -4.87
N ALA A 124 17.02 -1.23 -4.36
CA ALA A 124 15.93 -0.51 -5.00
C ALA A 124 16.14 1.01 -5.01
N ASP A 125 16.66 1.58 -3.92
CA ASP A 125 17.01 2.99 -3.84
C ASP A 125 18.07 3.34 -4.89
N SER A 126 19.11 2.51 -5.02
CA SER A 126 20.14 2.65 -6.06
C SER A 126 19.53 2.67 -7.46
N VAL A 127 18.58 1.78 -7.76
CA VAL A 127 17.83 1.78 -9.04
C VAL A 127 17.07 3.10 -9.23
N THR A 128 16.40 3.61 -8.19
CA THR A 128 15.60 4.85 -8.28
C THR A 128 16.43 6.13 -8.34
N GLN A 129 17.68 6.10 -7.87
CA GLN A 129 18.63 7.23 -7.93
C GLN A 129 19.23 7.42 -9.32
N HIS A 130 19.11 6.44 -10.22
CA HIS A 130 19.52 6.59 -11.60
C HIS A 130 18.79 7.79 -12.26
N ALA A 131 19.31 8.35 -13.34
CA ALA A 131 18.75 9.53 -14.02
C ALA A 131 17.68 9.17 -15.07
N HIS A 132 17.62 7.90 -15.47
CA HIS A 132 16.63 7.35 -16.40
C HIS A 132 15.48 6.49 -15.81
N PRO A 133 15.16 6.48 -14.50
CA PRO A 133 13.95 5.85 -14.03
C PRO A 133 12.81 6.77 -14.44
N ASP A 134 12.13 6.44 -15.54
CA ASP A 134 10.83 7.03 -15.79
C ASP A 134 9.92 6.60 -14.62
N PRO A 135 9.52 7.52 -13.72
CA PRO A 135 8.74 7.16 -12.54
C PRO A 135 7.35 6.64 -12.92
N ALA A 136 6.88 6.96 -14.13
CA ALA A 136 5.64 6.47 -14.72
C ALA A 136 5.83 5.12 -15.43
N SER A 137 7.06 4.60 -15.53
CA SER A 137 7.32 3.31 -16.18
C SER A 137 6.83 2.14 -15.33
N THR A 138 6.29 1.14 -16.01
CA THR A 138 5.89 -0.15 -15.43
C THR A 138 7.05 -0.82 -14.70
N ARG A 139 8.28 -0.65 -15.18
CA ARG A 139 9.50 -1.24 -14.60
C ARG A 139 9.77 -0.71 -13.19
N MET A 140 9.72 0.61 -13.02
CA MET A 140 9.93 1.23 -11.70
C MET A 140 8.77 0.97 -10.74
N LEU A 141 7.55 0.86 -11.27
CA LEU A 141 6.40 0.42 -10.49
C LEU A 141 6.60 -1.02 -9.95
N ARG A 142 7.10 -1.95 -10.77
CA ARG A 142 7.43 -3.33 -10.33
C ARG A 142 8.47 -3.34 -9.22
N VAL A 143 9.55 -2.57 -9.35
CA VAL A 143 10.57 -2.44 -8.29
C VAL A 143 9.94 -1.99 -6.97
N LYS A 144 9.11 -0.93 -7.00
CA LYS A 144 8.40 -0.43 -5.80
C LYS A 144 7.48 -1.50 -5.18
N MET A 145 6.74 -2.24 -6.01
CA MET A 145 5.83 -3.28 -5.54
C MET A 145 6.56 -4.50 -4.96
N ALA A 146 7.72 -4.87 -5.52
CA ALA A 146 8.56 -5.93 -4.98
C ALA A 146 9.07 -5.58 -3.57
N VAL A 147 9.59 -4.35 -3.37
CA VAL A 147 10.03 -3.89 -2.04
C VAL A 147 8.88 -3.91 -1.03
N ARG A 148 7.67 -3.47 -1.43
CA ARG A 148 6.47 -3.51 -0.59
C ARG A 148 6.11 -4.93 -0.15
N LEU A 149 6.21 -5.91 -1.06
CA LEU A 149 6.00 -7.31 -0.71
C LEU A 149 7.05 -7.83 0.27
N CYS A 150 8.33 -7.49 0.09
CA CYS A 150 9.38 -7.85 1.06
C CYS A 150 9.08 -7.27 2.45
N ARG A 151 8.64 -6.01 2.53
CA ARG A 151 8.21 -5.40 3.79
C ARG A 151 7.03 -6.13 4.42
N TRP A 152 6.02 -6.48 3.63
CA TRP A 152 4.87 -7.26 4.12
C TRP A 152 5.26 -8.67 4.59
N MET A 153 6.23 -9.31 3.94
CA MET A 153 6.74 -10.61 4.38
C MET A 153 7.41 -10.51 5.76
N MET A 154 8.02 -9.36 6.08
CA MET A 154 8.61 -9.05 7.39
C MET A 154 7.66 -8.44 8.42
N ALA A 155 6.55 -7.87 8.00
CA ALA A 155 5.58 -7.30 8.91
C ALA A 155 5.03 -8.40 9.84
N GLU A 156 5.25 -8.22 11.15
CA GLU A 156 4.67 -9.09 12.17
C GLU A 156 3.14 -9.05 12.03
N ARG A 157 2.52 -10.22 11.83
CA ARG A 157 1.07 -10.33 11.96
C ARG A 157 0.74 -10.28 13.45
N PRO A 158 -0.31 -9.55 13.87
CA PRO A 158 -0.78 -9.54 15.26
C PRO A 158 -1.11 -10.91 15.87
N GLU A 159 -1.11 -11.99 15.08
CA GLU A 159 -1.43 -13.35 15.49
C GLU A 159 -0.34 -14.04 16.35
N SER A 160 0.86 -13.46 16.48
CA SER A 160 1.98 -14.08 17.22
C SER A 160 2.11 -13.64 18.69
N LYS A 161 1.21 -12.80 19.23
CA LYS A 161 1.11 -12.56 20.69
C LYS A 161 -0.17 -13.14 21.28
N GLY A 162 -0.30 -14.46 21.16
CA GLY A 162 -1.20 -15.26 22.00
C GLY A 162 -0.73 -15.29 23.46
N ARG A 163 -0.97 -14.20 24.21
CA ARG A 163 -1.13 -14.23 25.67
C ARG A 163 -2.25 -13.26 26.02
N ASN A 164 -3.47 -13.81 26.06
CA ASN A 164 -4.65 -13.40 26.83
C ASN A 164 -5.94 -13.68 26.03
N GLY A 165 -6.35 -14.95 25.98
CA GLY A 165 -7.76 -15.38 25.87
C GLY A 165 -8.69 -14.72 24.84
N ARG A 166 -8.19 -14.10 23.76
CA ARG A 166 -9.06 -13.52 22.73
C ARG A 166 -9.72 -14.63 21.92
N GLN A 167 -11.05 -14.54 21.81
CA GLN A 167 -11.93 -15.34 20.96
C GLN A 167 -11.34 -15.51 19.55
N ALA A 168 -11.59 -16.66 18.92
CA ALA A 168 -11.21 -16.90 17.52
C ALA A 168 -11.64 -15.73 16.62
N THR A 169 -10.76 -15.28 15.72
CA THR A 169 -11.01 -14.16 14.80
C THR A 169 -12.25 -14.45 13.95
N GLY A 170 -13.26 -13.59 14.04
CA GLY A 170 -14.53 -13.75 13.32
C GLY A 170 -14.39 -13.44 11.82
N PHE A 171 -15.32 -13.93 10.99
CA PHE A 171 -15.34 -13.68 9.54
C PHE A 171 -15.24 -12.19 9.17
N GLY A 172 -15.98 -11.32 9.88
CA GLY A 172 -15.92 -9.87 9.64
C GLY A 172 -14.52 -9.28 9.87
N GLU A 173 -13.77 -9.77 10.86
CA GLU A 173 -12.40 -9.33 11.11
C GLU A 173 -11.45 -9.80 10.00
N LEU A 174 -11.63 -11.03 9.49
CA LEU A 174 -10.86 -11.53 8.36
C LEU A 174 -11.16 -10.75 7.08
N ALA A 175 -12.42 -10.44 6.78
CA ALA A 175 -12.80 -9.62 5.63
C ALA A 175 -12.18 -8.20 5.71
N GLN A 176 -12.17 -7.61 6.90
CA GLN A 176 -11.51 -6.34 7.18
C GLN A 176 -9.98 -6.43 7.07
N CYS A 177 -9.38 -7.51 7.57
CA CYS A 177 -7.95 -7.78 7.43
C CYS A 177 -7.56 -7.88 5.95
N TYR A 178 -8.35 -8.59 5.13
CA TYR A 178 -8.14 -8.64 3.70
C TYR A 178 -8.20 -7.24 3.07
N ALA A 179 -9.24 -6.45 3.35
CA ALA A 179 -9.36 -5.11 2.77
C ALA A 179 -8.23 -4.15 3.18
N ARG A 180 -7.74 -4.23 4.43
CA ARG A 180 -6.66 -3.37 4.95
C ARG A 180 -5.25 -3.81 4.55
N GLU A 181 -5.04 -5.12 4.43
CA GLU A 181 -3.72 -5.72 4.24
C GLU A 181 -3.66 -6.54 2.94
N GLY A 182 -4.51 -7.57 2.83
CA GLY A 182 -4.49 -8.54 1.73
C GLY A 182 -4.69 -7.92 0.33
N ALA A 183 -5.59 -6.95 0.19
CA ALA A 183 -5.84 -6.26 -1.07
C ALA A 183 -4.60 -5.50 -1.58
N PHE A 184 -3.78 -4.96 -0.68
CA PHE A 184 -2.51 -4.31 -1.03
C PHE A 184 -1.45 -5.34 -1.44
N VAL A 185 -1.44 -6.52 -0.80
CA VAL A 185 -0.57 -7.63 -1.17
C VAL A 185 -0.89 -8.09 -2.58
N ASP A 186 -2.17 -8.34 -2.88
CA ASP A 186 -2.62 -8.75 -4.21
C ASP A 186 -2.29 -7.67 -5.25
N TRP A 187 -2.51 -6.39 -4.94
CA TRP A 187 -2.13 -5.30 -5.83
C TRP A 187 -0.63 -5.34 -6.17
N ALA A 188 0.23 -5.47 -5.17
CA ALA A 188 1.67 -5.54 -5.39
C ALA A 188 2.08 -6.80 -6.17
N ARG A 189 1.50 -7.97 -5.85
CA ARG A 189 1.75 -9.24 -6.56
C ARG A 189 1.36 -9.15 -8.03
N PHE A 190 0.20 -8.59 -8.33
CA PHE A 190 -0.31 -8.53 -9.70
C PHE A 190 0.49 -7.58 -10.59
N LYS A 191 1.09 -6.51 -10.03
CA LYS A 191 2.00 -5.65 -10.81
C LYS A 191 3.29 -6.36 -11.24
N LEU A 192 3.71 -7.38 -10.52
CA LEU A 192 4.88 -8.19 -10.86
C LEU A 192 4.61 -9.22 -11.99
N ILE A 193 3.34 -9.42 -12.40
CA ILE A 193 2.99 -10.23 -13.58
C ILE A 193 3.63 -9.63 -14.84
N GLY A 194 4.11 -10.51 -15.73
CA GLY A 194 4.80 -10.14 -16.97
C GLY A 194 6.31 -9.95 -16.81
N GLY A 195 6.84 -10.01 -15.58
CA GLY A 195 8.28 -10.07 -15.32
C GLY A 195 9.04 -8.80 -15.71
N ASP A 196 10.28 -9.00 -16.16
CA ASP A 196 11.18 -7.93 -16.62
C ASP A 196 11.97 -8.40 -17.84
N GLU A 197 12.54 -7.45 -18.59
CA GLU A 197 13.44 -7.74 -19.72
C GLU A 197 14.73 -8.45 -19.26
N LEU A 198 15.19 -8.18 -18.02
CA LEU A 198 16.30 -8.89 -17.41
C LEU A 198 15.83 -10.26 -16.87
N PRO A 199 16.33 -11.39 -17.39
CA PRO A 199 15.89 -12.72 -16.97
C PRO A 199 16.04 -12.96 -15.46
N GLY A 200 17.17 -12.51 -14.89
CA GLY A 200 17.46 -12.65 -13.46
C GLY A 200 16.44 -11.95 -12.55
N LEU A 201 16.00 -10.74 -12.95
CA LEU A 201 14.98 -9.97 -12.23
C LEU A 201 13.58 -10.55 -12.44
N SER A 202 13.27 -10.99 -13.66
CA SER A 202 12.02 -11.68 -13.97
C SER A 202 11.83 -12.94 -13.10
N SER A 203 12.87 -13.78 -12.98
CA SER A 203 12.85 -14.95 -12.10
C SER A 203 12.71 -14.58 -10.62
N ALA A 204 13.34 -13.48 -10.17
CA ALA A 204 13.19 -13.01 -8.79
C ALA A 204 11.76 -12.53 -8.49
N PHE A 205 11.10 -11.84 -9.44
CA PHE A 205 9.69 -11.46 -9.32
C PHE A 205 8.75 -12.66 -9.29
N VAL A 206 8.99 -13.69 -10.11
CA VAL A 206 8.22 -14.94 -10.04
C VAL A 206 8.35 -15.58 -8.65
N ALA A 207 9.58 -15.79 -8.17
CA ALA A 207 9.83 -16.38 -6.86
C ALA A 207 9.19 -15.59 -5.71
N LEU A 208 9.26 -14.25 -5.75
CA LEU A 208 8.64 -13.39 -4.74
C LEU A 208 7.11 -13.52 -4.74
N ARG A 209 6.49 -13.54 -5.93
CA ARG A 209 5.04 -13.72 -6.05
C ARG A 209 4.59 -15.09 -5.55
N ASP A 210 5.35 -16.14 -5.80
CA ASP A 210 5.05 -17.51 -5.36
C ASP A 210 5.16 -17.62 -3.82
N ALA A 211 6.19 -17.05 -3.22
CA ALA A 211 6.31 -16.98 -1.76
C ALA A 211 5.15 -16.17 -1.13
N ALA A 212 4.74 -15.07 -1.76
CA ALA A 212 3.60 -14.29 -1.29
C ALA A 212 2.26 -15.02 -1.47
N ARG A 213 2.10 -15.76 -2.58
CA ARG A 213 0.94 -16.62 -2.88
C ARG A 213 0.71 -17.64 -1.79
N GLU A 214 1.75 -18.38 -1.39
CA GLU A 214 1.62 -19.42 -0.37
C GLU A 214 1.03 -18.86 0.94
N LYS A 215 1.53 -17.70 1.37
CA LYS A 215 1.04 -17.00 2.57
C LYS A 215 -0.37 -16.41 2.39
N ALA A 216 -0.75 -16.02 1.18
CA ALA A 216 -2.10 -15.56 0.85
C ALA A 216 -3.11 -16.72 0.77
N ASP A 217 -2.73 -17.85 0.19
CA ASP A 217 -3.58 -19.04 0.08
C ASP A 217 -3.86 -19.67 1.45
N ALA A 218 -2.89 -19.68 2.37
CA ALA A 218 -3.12 -20.07 3.76
C ALA A 218 -4.18 -19.18 4.43
N PHE A 219 -4.15 -17.87 4.18
CA PHE A 219 -5.20 -16.95 4.64
C PHE A 219 -6.55 -17.24 3.99
N ASN A 220 -6.58 -17.49 2.68
CA ASN A 220 -7.81 -17.83 1.95
C ASN A 220 -8.46 -19.11 2.49
N GLN A 221 -7.68 -20.10 2.91
CA GLN A 221 -8.22 -21.30 3.55
C GLN A 221 -8.96 -20.98 4.85
N THR A 222 -8.31 -20.24 5.76
CA THR A 222 -8.92 -19.81 7.04
C THR A 222 -10.14 -18.92 6.79
N PHE A 223 -10.03 -17.99 5.85
CA PHE A 223 -11.12 -17.10 5.43
C PHE A 223 -12.32 -17.89 4.93
N ALA A 224 -12.12 -18.85 4.03
CA ALA A 224 -13.22 -19.62 3.44
C ALA A 224 -13.91 -20.53 4.48
N GLN A 225 -13.16 -21.08 5.44
CA GLN A 225 -13.74 -21.82 6.57
C GLN A 225 -14.59 -20.91 7.48
N ALA A 226 -14.10 -19.71 7.79
CA ALA A 226 -14.87 -18.72 8.55
C ALA A 226 -16.11 -18.24 7.79
N LEU A 227 -16.01 -18.06 6.47
CA LEU A 227 -17.14 -17.74 5.59
C LEU A 227 -18.18 -18.86 5.60
N GLN A 228 -17.76 -20.13 5.56
CA GLN A 228 -18.67 -21.27 5.61
C GLN A 228 -19.51 -21.29 6.89
N ALA A 229 -18.89 -20.99 8.03
CA ALA A 229 -19.60 -20.85 9.30
C ALA A 229 -20.55 -19.64 9.28
N TRP A 230 -20.06 -18.47 8.84
CA TRP A 230 -20.87 -17.24 8.77
C TRP A 230 -22.05 -17.36 7.80
N ASN A 231 -21.92 -18.10 6.69
CA ASN A 231 -22.98 -18.29 5.70
C ASN A 231 -24.24 -18.96 6.29
N ARG A 232 -24.11 -19.76 7.37
CA ARG A 232 -25.26 -20.41 8.01
C ARG A 232 -26.20 -19.41 8.67
N GLU A 233 -25.64 -18.33 9.24
CA GLU A 233 -26.38 -17.27 9.94
C GLU A 233 -25.77 -15.90 9.61
N PRO A 234 -25.93 -15.40 8.38
CA PRO A 234 -25.29 -14.17 7.95
C PRO A 234 -25.85 -12.98 8.72
N ARG A 235 -24.95 -12.12 9.21
CA ARG A 235 -25.32 -10.87 9.88
C ARG A 235 -24.84 -9.68 9.06
N ALA A 236 -25.74 -8.73 8.84
CA ALA A 236 -25.42 -7.44 8.23
C ALA A 236 -24.88 -6.50 9.31
N GLU A 237 -23.56 -6.46 9.46
CA GLU A 237 -22.87 -5.57 10.39
C GLU A 237 -22.35 -4.33 9.65
N PRO A 238 -22.27 -3.15 10.29
CA PRO A 238 -21.84 -1.93 9.61
C PRO A 238 -20.48 -2.03 8.90
N ALA A 239 -19.55 -2.82 9.44
CA ALA A 239 -18.23 -3.04 8.85
C ALA A 239 -18.23 -4.15 7.79
N CYS A 240 -19.26 -5.01 7.71
CA CYS A 240 -19.28 -6.18 6.87
C CYS A 240 -20.72 -6.45 6.40
N LEU A 241 -21.05 -5.95 5.21
CA LEU A 241 -22.42 -5.98 4.68
C LEU A 241 -22.58 -7.01 3.56
N PRO A 242 -23.54 -7.94 3.65
CA PRO A 242 -24.01 -8.68 2.49
C PRO A 242 -24.44 -7.71 1.37
N VAL A 243 -24.12 -8.03 0.11
CA VAL A 243 -24.48 -7.16 -1.03
C VAL A 243 -25.97 -6.84 -1.11
N GLU A 244 -26.84 -7.79 -0.77
CA GLU A 244 -28.29 -7.62 -0.71
C GLU A 244 -28.76 -6.65 0.39
N ALA A 245 -27.93 -6.36 1.39
CA ALA A 245 -28.27 -5.43 2.46
C ALA A 245 -27.86 -3.97 2.16
N ILE A 246 -27.06 -3.74 1.11
CA ILE A 246 -26.48 -2.41 0.81
C ILE A 246 -27.57 -1.36 0.56
N ILE A 247 -28.63 -1.72 -0.16
CA ILE A 247 -29.70 -0.76 -0.49
C ILE A 247 -30.33 -0.18 0.77
N GLU A 248 -30.76 -1.05 1.69
CA GLU A 248 -31.47 -0.62 2.89
C GLU A 248 -30.53 -0.03 3.96
N ARG A 249 -29.33 -0.59 4.12
CA ARG A 249 -28.41 -0.21 5.20
C ARG A 249 -27.54 0.99 4.88
N LEU A 250 -27.29 1.27 3.60
CA LEU A 250 -26.35 2.31 3.18
C LEU A 250 -26.95 3.27 2.14
N LEU A 251 -27.38 2.76 0.98
CA LEU A 251 -27.76 3.60 -0.16
C LEU A 251 -28.99 4.46 0.15
N ALA A 252 -30.08 3.88 0.63
CA ALA A 252 -31.31 4.63 0.92
C ALA A 252 -31.11 5.67 2.05
N PRO A 253 -30.43 5.37 3.17
CA PRO A 253 -30.08 6.38 4.18
C PRO A 253 -29.23 7.54 3.63
N LEU A 254 -28.27 7.26 2.74
CA LEU A 254 -27.48 8.31 2.08
C LEU A 254 -28.32 9.13 1.11
N ALA A 255 -29.20 8.48 0.35
CA ALA A 255 -30.13 9.11 -0.57
C ALA A 255 -31.14 10.03 0.13
N GLN A 256 -31.41 9.85 1.43
CA GLN A 256 -32.21 10.81 2.21
C GLN A 256 -31.46 12.11 2.51
N GLN A 257 -30.12 12.10 2.50
CA GLN A 257 -29.29 13.27 2.81
C GLN A 257 -28.89 14.06 1.57
N ALA A 258 -28.55 13.37 0.48
CA ALA A 258 -28.05 13.98 -0.75
C ALA A 258 -28.33 13.09 -1.98
N PRO A 259 -28.34 13.65 -3.20
CA PRO A 259 -28.39 12.85 -4.42
C PRO A 259 -27.17 11.91 -4.49
N VAL A 260 -27.41 10.66 -4.89
CA VAL A 260 -26.39 9.60 -4.91
C VAL A 260 -26.16 9.10 -6.33
N LEU A 261 -24.90 8.79 -6.64
CA LEU A 261 -24.50 7.93 -7.73
C LEU A 261 -23.93 6.63 -7.14
N LEU A 262 -24.59 5.51 -7.38
CA LEU A 262 -24.07 4.18 -7.10
C LEU A 262 -23.32 3.67 -8.33
N LEU A 263 -22.00 3.54 -8.25
CA LEU A 263 -21.17 2.91 -9.26
C LEU A 263 -20.93 1.45 -8.86
N VAL A 264 -21.54 0.53 -9.60
CA VAL A 264 -21.31 -0.92 -9.48
C VAL A 264 -20.32 -1.32 -10.57
N ALA A 265 -19.06 -1.54 -10.21
CA ALA A 265 -18.08 -2.05 -11.16
C ALA A 265 -18.10 -3.58 -11.15
N ASP A 266 -18.57 -4.18 -12.25
CA ASP A 266 -18.76 -5.63 -12.40
C ASP A 266 -17.39 -6.34 -12.36
N GLY A 267 -17.26 -7.30 -11.45
CA GLY A 267 -16.00 -8.04 -11.23
C GLY A 267 -14.87 -7.23 -10.60
N LEU A 268 -15.12 -6.04 -10.03
CA LEU A 268 -14.08 -5.21 -9.42
C LEU A 268 -13.53 -5.83 -8.13
N SER A 269 -12.31 -6.35 -8.21
CA SER A 269 -11.55 -6.81 -7.04
C SER A 269 -11.07 -5.64 -6.18
N TYR A 270 -10.90 -5.91 -4.88
CA TYR A 270 -10.44 -4.89 -3.92
C TYR A 270 -9.04 -4.35 -4.26
N SER A 271 -8.17 -5.17 -4.86
CA SER A 271 -6.82 -4.76 -5.27
C SER A 271 -6.83 -3.75 -6.42
N ILE A 272 -7.69 -3.94 -7.44
CA ILE A 272 -7.90 -2.95 -8.51
C ILE A 272 -8.52 -1.68 -7.94
N PHE A 273 -9.48 -1.82 -7.01
CA PHE A 273 -10.06 -0.66 -6.34
C PHE A 273 -9.02 0.19 -5.61
N ARG A 274 -8.01 -0.40 -4.96
CA ARG A 274 -6.91 0.35 -4.33
C ARG A 274 -6.09 1.16 -5.33
N GLU A 275 -5.92 0.66 -6.54
CA GLU A 275 -5.28 1.42 -7.63
C GLU A 275 -6.14 2.61 -8.05
N LEU A 276 -7.42 2.38 -8.32
CA LEU A 276 -8.36 3.42 -8.76
C LEU A 276 -8.60 4.52 -7.71
N CYS A 277 -8.54 4.18 -6.42
CA CYS A 277 -8.72 5.16 -5.34
C CYS A 277 -7.70 6.30 -5.37
N GLN A 278 -6.46 6.02 -5.79
CA GLN A 278 -5.42 7.05 -5.86
C GLN A 278 -5.79 8.16 -6.84
N ASP A 279 -6.43 7.78 -7.96
CA ASP A 279 -6.88 8.74 -8.97
C ASP A 279 -8.11 9.53 -8.48
N LEU A 280 -9.03 8.91 -7.73
CA LEU A 280 -10.22 9.59 -7.20
C LEU A 280 -9.86 10.79 -6.30
N GLU A 281 -8.90 10.61 -5.37
CA GLU A 281 -8.43 11.68 -4.50
C GLU A 281 -7.82 12.85 -5.30
N ALA A 282 -7.01 12.52 -6.32
CA ALA A 282 -6.41 13.50 -7.23
C ALA A 282 -7.47 14.28 -8.04
N LEU A 283 -8.60 13.63 -8.38
CA LEU A 283 -9.74 14.24 -9.08
C LEU A 283 -10.69 15.04 -8.16
N GLY A 284 -10.37 15.19 -6.88
CA GLY A 284 -11.11 16.02 -5.95
C GLY A 284 -12.29 15.32 -5.27
N TRP A 285 -12.21 14.00 -5.12
CA TRP A 285 -13.12 13.22 -4.28
C TRP A 285 -12.46 12.95 -2.92
N ASP A 286 -13.21 13.16 -1.83
CA ASP A 286 -12.78 12.84 -0.47
C ASP A 286 -13.53 11.57 -0.01
N GLU A 287 -12.80 10.49 0.27
CA GLU A 287 -13.37 9.28 0.87
C GLU A 287 -13.96 9.59 2.25
N GLN A 288 -15.09 8.98 2.57
CA GLN A 288 -15.85 9.20 3.80
C GLN A 288 -16.00 7.90 4.58
N LEU A 289 -15.81 7.99 5.90
CA LEU A 289 -16.04 6.91 6.85
C LEU A 289 -17.22 7.26 7.76
N ALA A 290 -18.03 6.26 8.08
CA ALA A 290 -19.19 6.40 8.95
C ALA A 290 -18.79 6.31 10.43
N GLY A 291 -19.44 7.10 11.27
CA GLY A 291 -19.40 6.97 12.73
C GLY A 291 -18.50 7.97 13.47
N PRO A 292 -18.62 8.03 14.81
CA PRO A 292 -17.74 8.85 15.63
C PRO A 292 -16.36 8.19 15.77
N THR A 293 -15.31 9.00 15.83
CA THR A 293 -13.98 8.56 16.28
C THR A 293 -14.10 7.97 17.69
N PRO A 294 -13.53 6.78 18.01
CA PRO A 294 -12.58 5.97 17.23
C PRO A 294 -13.21 4.83 16.41
N THR A 295 -14.53 4.68 16.37
CA THR A 295 -15.25 3.57 15.71
C THR A 295 -15.42 3.70 14.19
N LEU A 296 -14.53 4.46 13.53
CA LEU A 296 -14.54 4.63 12.08
C LEU A 296 -14.24 3.28 11.42
N ALA A 297 -15.25 2.67 10.79
CA ALA A 297 -15.08 1.41 10.08
C ALA A 297 -15.06 1.66 8.57
N VAL A 298 -14.03 1.15 7.90
CA VAL A 298 -14.07 0.95 6.45
C VAL A 298 -15.11 -0.14 6.21
N ALA A 299 -16.19 0.16 5.50
CA ALA A 299 -17.17 -0.87 5.18
C ALA A 299 -16.62 -1.76 4.06
N VAL A 300 -16.83 -3.07 4.19
CA VAL A 300 -16.65 -4.01 3.07
C VAL A 300 -18.00 -4.63 2.74
N ALA A 301 -18.19 -4.94 1.46
CA ALA A 301 -19.33 -5.70 1.02
C ALA A 301 -18.92 -7.16 0.75
N ILE A 302 -19.86 -8.08 0.97
CA ILE A 302 -19.66 -9.52 0.84
C ILE A 302 -20.53 -10.03 -0.29
N ALA A 303 -19.90 -10.51 -1.36
CA ALA A 303 -20.57 -11.08 -2.52
C ALA A 303 -21.48 -12.26 -2.12
N ALA A 304 -22.52 -12.52 -2.92
CA ALA A 304 -23.37 -13.70 -2.73
C ALA A 304 -22.64 -14.95 -3.22
N LEU A 305 -23.16 -16.15 -2.88
CA LEU A 305 -22.53 -17.41 -3.24
C LEU A 305 -23.34 -18.17 -4.30
N PRO A 306 -22.72 -18.75 -5.33
CA PRO A 306 -21.33 -18.54 -5.75
C PRO A 306 -21.11 -17.07 -6.17
N THR A 307 -19.87 -16.59 -6.14
CA THR A 307 -19.52 -15.18 -6.44
C THR A 307 -19.56 -14.91 -7.95
N ILE A 308 -20.75 -14.99 -8.53
CA ILE A 308 -21.05 -14.76 -9.95
C ILE A 308 -21.98 -13.58 -10.12
N THR A 309 -21.87 -12.90 -11.27
CA THR A 309 -22.64 -11.70 -11.60
C THR A 309 -24.15 -11.90 -11.48
N GLU A 310 -24.68 -13.01 -12.01
CA GLU A 310 -26.12 -13.27 -12.06
C GLU A 310 -26.75 -13.29 -10.67
N VAL A 311 -26.00 -13.75 -9.66
CA VAL A 311 -26.45 -13.83 -8.27
C VAL A 311 -26.10 -12.56 -7.53
N SER A 312 -24.82 -12.16 -7.52
CA SER A 312 -24.35 -11.08 -6.64
C SER A 312 -24.86 -9.71 -7.08
N ARG A 313 -24.83 -9.40 -8.39
CA ARG A 313 -25.28 -8.09 -8.88
C ARG A 313 -26.80 -7.96 -8.80
N THR A 314 -27.53 -9.01 -9.18
CA THR A 314 -28.99 -9.02 -9.03
C THR A 314 -29.38 -8.89 -7.57
N SER A 315 -28.67 -9.55 -6.66
CA SER A 315 -28.93 -9.42 -5.23
C SER A 315 -28.67 -8.01 -4.71
N LEU A 316 -27.57 -7.40 -5.13
CA LEU A 316 -27.20 -6.02 -4.81
C LEU A 316 -28.27 -5.02 -5.28
N LEU A 317 -28.65 -5.07 -6.56
CA LEU A 317 -29.57 -4.10 -7.17
C LEU A 317 -31.04 -4.35 -6.83
N SER A 318 -31.39 -5.52 -6.31
CA SER A 318 -32.75 -5.82 -5.86
C SER A 318 -32.96 -5.70 -4.35
N GLY A 319 -31.88 -5.59 -3.56
CA GLY A 319 -31.95 -5.53 -2.10
C GLY A 319 -32.36 -6.85 -1.44
N ARG A 320 -32.27 -7.97 -2.17
CA ARG A 320 -32.67 -9.31 -1.70
C ARG A 320 -31.83 -10.38 -2.38
N LEU A 321 -31.57 -11.49 -1.70
CA LEU A 321 -30.82 -12.60 -2.29
C LEU A 321 -31.60 -13.27 -3.44
N VAL A 322 -31.17 -13.06 -4.68
CA VAL A 322 -31.84 -13.56 -5.88
C VAL A 322 -30.87 -13.63 -7.07
N ALA A 323 -31.14 -14.53 -8.02
CA ALA A 323 -30.46 -14.60 -9.30
C ALA A 323 -31.30 -13.94 -10.41
N GLY A 324 -30.66 -13.32 -11.39
CA GLY A 324 -31.34 -12.67 -12.50
C GLY A 324 -30.39 -12.02 -13.49
N ALA A 325 -30.94 -11.09 -14.27
CA ALA A 325 -30.21 -10.32 -15.28
C ALA A 325 -30.67 -8.85 -15.27
N ALA A 326 -30.09 -8.05 -16.16
CA ALA A 326 -30.28 -6.60 -16.22
C ALA A 326 -31.76 -6.14 -16.24
N ALA A 327 -32.65 -6.88 -16.88
CA ALA A 327 -34.08 -6.54 -16.91
C ALA A 327 -34.73 -6.65 -15.52
N GLN A 328 -34.43 -7.73 -14.79
CA GLN A 328 -34.91 -7.93 -13.42
C GLN A 328 -34.27 -6.92 -12.46
N GLU A 329 -32.99 -6.61 -12.65
CA GLU A 329 -32.26 -5.59 -11.90
C GLU A 329 -32.92 -4.19 -12.06
N LYS A 330 -33.20 -3.77 -13.30
CA LYS A 330 -33.89 -2.50 -13.60
C LYS A 330 -35.27 -2.42 -12.95
N ALA A 331 -36.06 -3.47 -13.09
CA ALA A 331 -37.40 -3.53 -12.52
C ALA A 331 -37.38 -3.50 -10.99
N ALA A 332 -36.50 -4.28 -10.35
CA ALA A 332 -36.41 -4.34 -8.90
C ALA A 332 -35.86 -3.04 -8.30
N PHE A 333 -34.81 -2.46 -8.89
CA PHE A 333 -34.19 -1.23 -8.40
C PHE A 333 -35.15 -0.04 -8.46
N SER A 334 -35.86 0.13 -9.59
CA SER A 334 -36.83 1.22 -9.78
C SER A 334 -38.04 1.14 -8.85
N ALA A 335 -38.44 -0.06 -8.44
CA ALA A 335 -39.58 -0.32 -7.56
C ALA A 335 -39.20 -0.52 -6.08
N HIS A 336 -37.91 -0.46 -5.72
CA HIS A 336 -37.47 -0.80 -4.37
C HIS A 336 -38.06 0.19 -3.32
N PRO A 337 -38.82 -0.28 -2.31
CA PRO A 337 -39.56 0.62 -1.40
C PRO A 337 -38.70 1.69 -0.71
N ALA A 338 -37.52 1.30 -0.20
CA ALA A 338 -36.61 2.24 0.47
C ALA A 338 -36.06 3.33 -0.47
N LEU A 339 -35.77 3.00 -1.73
CA LEU A 339 -35.25 3.95 -2.71
C LEU A 339 -36.35 4.86 -3.26
N VAL A 340 -37.54 4.30 -3.50
CA VAL A 340 -38.73 5.09 -3.86
C VAL A 340 -39.08 6.07 -2.75
N GLY A 341 -39.05 5.63 -1.48
CA GLY A 341 -39.31 6.49 -0.32
C GLY A 341 -38.28 7.60 -0.12
N ALA A 342 -37.02 7.40 -0.55
CA ALA A 342 -35.99 8.44 -0.55
C ALA A 342 -36.09 9.37 -1.78
N SER A 343 -36.80 8.96 -2.83
CA SER A 343 -36.88 9.68 -4.10
C SER A 343 -38.07 10.64 -4.17
N ARG A 344 -38.01 11.62 -5.07
CA ARG A 344 -39.12 12.55 -5.30
C ARG A 344 -40.22 11.88 -6.12
N ALA A 345 -41.46 12.32 -5.92
CA ALA A 345 -42.61 11.85 -6.71
C ALA A 345 -42.37 12.08 -8.22
N GLY A 346 -42.60 11.06 -9.03
CA GLY A 346 -42.39 11.10 -10.49
C GLY A 346 -40.96 10.89 -10.96
N THR A 347 -39.99 10.72 -10.07
CA THR A 347 -38.58 10.42 -10.40
C THR A 347 -38.13 9.18 -9.66
N ALA A 348 -38.52 8.01 -10.17
CA ALA A 348 -38.10 6.73 -9.61
C ALA A 348 -36.57 6.57 -9.69
N PRO A 349 -35.93 5.83 -8.77
CA PRO A 349 -34.52 5.47 -8.88
C PRO A 349 -34.24 4.75 -10.20
N VAL A 350 -33.13 5.06 -10.85
CA VAL A 350 -32.77 4.50 -12.17
C VAL A 350 -31.43 3.78 -12.12
N VAL A 351 -31.29 2.72 -12.92
CA VAL A 351 -30.03 2.00 -13.14
C VAL A 351 -29.75 1.89 -14.63
N PHE A 352 -28.50 2.17 -15.00
CA PHE A 352 -27.97 2.06 -16.35
C PHE A 352 -26.92 0.94 -16.44
N HIS A 353 -26.97 0.17 -17.52
CA HIS A 353 -26.05 -0.92 -17.83
C HIS A 353 -25.21 -0.59 -19.06
N LYS A 354 -24.23 -1.45 -19.38
CA LYS A 354 -23.30 -1.31 -20.51
C LYS A 354 -23.93 -0.76 -21.80
N GLY A 355 -25.10 -1.28 -22.20
CA GLY A 355 -25.80 -0.85 -23.42
C GLY A 355 -26.39 0.56 -23.37
N ASP A 356 -26.54 1.14 -22.18
CA ASP A 356 -27.10 2.48 -21.97
C ASP A 356 -26.00 3.56 -21.86
N LEU A 357 -24.75 3.17 -21.57
CA LEU A 357 -23.70 4.11 -21.14
C LEU A 357 -23.08 4.93 -22.27
N ALA A 358 -23.05 4.41 -23.49
CA ALA A 358 -22.33 5.05 -24.59
C ALA A 358 -23.25 5.39 -25.77
N ASP A 359 -22.97 6.52 -26.41
CA ASP A 359 -23.50 6.92 -27.71
C ASP A 359 -22.35 7.28 -28.67
N ALA A 360 -22.67 7.89 -29.82
CA ALA A 360 -21.68 8.28 -30.83
C ALA A 360 -20.67 9.33 -30.32
N GLU A 361 -21.02 10.11 -29.29
CA GLU A 361 -20.22 11.23 -28.76
C GLU A 361 -19.48 10.88 -27.46
N GLY A 362 -19.69 9.68 -26.90
CA GLY A 362 -19.03 9.21 -25.69
C GLY A 362 -20.05 8.74 -24.65
N LEU A 363 -20.03 9.33 -23.45
CA LEU A 363 -21.03 9.03 -22.41
C LEU A 363 -22.41 9.54 -22.85
N SER A 364 -23.38 8.63 -22.87
CA SER A 364 -24.77 8.83 -23.31
C SER A 364 -25.44 10.06 -22.69
N SER A 365 -26.11 10.86 -23.52
CA SER A 365 -26.89 12.03 -23.07
C SER A 365 -27.95 11.66 -22.02
N THR A 366 -28.64 10.52 -22.18
CA THR A 366 -29.62 10.00 -21.20
C THR A 366 -28.99 9.81 -19.82
N VAL A 367 -27.77 9.26 -19.77
CA VAL A 367 -27.04 9.03 -18.52
C VAL A 367 -26.57 10.35 -17.92
N ARG A 368 -26.05 11.25 -18.76
CA ARG A 368 -25.64 12.60 -18.34
C ARG A 368 -26.81 13.36 -17.72
N ASP A 369 -27.97 13.38 -18.37
CA ASP A 369 -29.16 14.11 -17.92
C ASP A 369 -29.67 13.56 -16.58
N ALA A 370 -29.69 12.24 -16.42
CA ALA A 370 -30.05 11.60 -15.16
C ALA A 370 -29.09 11.99 -14.02
N ILE A 371 -27.78 12.02 -14.30
CA ILE A 371 -26.76 12.43 -13.32
C ILE A 371 -26.87 13.93 -13.02
N ALA A 372 -27.02 14.81 -14.01
CA ALA A 372 -27.12 16.26 -13.82
C ALA A 372 -28.43 16.68 -13.12
N SER A 373 -29.50 15.90 -13.25
CA SER A 373 -30.81 16.23 -12.68
C SER A 373 -30.80 16.20 -11.15
N THR A 374 -31.03 17.37 -10.55
CA THR A 374 -31.26 17.54 -9.11
C THR A 374 -32.57 16.91 -8.61
N ARG A 375 -33.47 16.51 -9.51
CA ARG A 375 -34.70 15.78 -9.15
C ARG A 375 -34.47 14.28 -9.03
N GLN A 376 -33.54 13.73 -9.81
CA GLN A 376 -33.19 12.32 -9.79
C GLN A 376 -32.33 12.01 -8.56
N GLN A 377 -32.95 11.51 -7.49
CA GLN A 377 -32.27 11.31 -6.22
C GLN A 377 -31.20 10.21 -6.28
N VAL A 378 -31.52 9.09 -6.93
CA VAL A 378 -30.64 7.93 -7.01
C VAL A 378 -30.43 7.55 -8.47
N VAL A 379 -29.16 7.50 -8.86
CA VAL A 379 -28.71 6.95 -10.14
C VAL A 379 -27.75 5.82 -9.84
N ALA A 380 -27.94 4.66 -10.45
CA ALA A 380 -26.97 3.58 -10.42
C ALA A 380 -26.39 3.36 -11.83
N VAL A 381 -25.11 3.04 -11.90
CA VAL A 381 -24.42 2.69 -13.13
C VAL A 381 -23.65 1.40 -12.92
N VAL A 382 -23.89 0.43 -13.79
CA VAL A 382 -23.15 -0.83 -13.85
C VAL A 382 -22.05 -0.70 -14.92
N TYR A 383 -20.80 -0.81 -14.49
CA TYR A 383 -19.61 -0.62 -15.32
C TYR A 383 -18.81 -1.93 -15.45
N ASN A 384 -18.79 -2.51 -16.65
CA ASN A 384 -18.31 -3.89 -16.87
C ASN A 384 -16.85 -4.03 -17.32
N ALA A 385 -16.07 -2.95 -17.33
CA ALA A 385 -14.74 -2.98 -17.97
C ALA A 385 -13.76 -3.98 -17.32
N VAL A 386 -13.92 -4.28 -16.02
CA VAL A 386 -13.06 -5.24 -15.32
C VAL A 386 -13.38 -6.67 -15.77
N ASP A 387 -14.63 -7.09 -15.64
CA ASP A 387 -15.07 -8.43 -16.05
C ASP A 387 -14.83 -8.71 -17.56
N ASP A 388 -15.11 -7.73 -18.44
CA ASP A 388 -14.83 -7.84 -19.88
C ASP A 388 -13.34 -8.14 -20.15
N HIS A 389 -12.42 -7.62 -19.32
CA HIS A 389 -10.99 -7.86 -19.43
C HIS A 389 -10.58 -9.26 -18.95
N LEU A 390 -11.29 -9.84 -17.96
CA LEU A 390 -11.01 -11.19 -17.45
C LEU A 390 -11.21 -12.26 -18.54
N GLY A 391 -12.20 -12.08 -19.41
CA GLY A 391 -12.44 -12.93 -20.57
C GLY A 391 -11.60 -12.61 -21.80
N GLY A 392 -10.82 -11.52 -21.78
CA GLY A 392 -10.07 -10.99 -22.93
C GLY A 392 -8.75 -11.71 -23.23
N SER A 393 -8.00 -11.16 -24.20
CA SER A 393 -6.66 -11.65 -24.57
C SER A 393 -5.64 -11.39 -23.45
N ASN A 394 -4.73 -12.33 -23.22
CA ASN A 394 -3.65 -12.23 -22.23
C ASN A 394 -2.40 -11.49 -22.74
N GLN A 395 -2.43 -10.99 -23.98
CA GLN A 395 -1.28 -10.33 -24.62
C GLN A 395 -1.15 -8.84 -24.25
N ILE A 396 -2.19 -8.26 -23.63
CA ILE A 396 -2.25 -6.83 -23.29
C ILE A 396 -2.29 -6.68 -21.77
N GLN A 397 -1.30 -5.98 -21.22
CA GLN A 397 -1.32 -5.58 -19.81
C GLN A 397 -2.04 -4.24 -19.68
N LEU A 398 -3.26 -4.26 -19.11
CA LEU A 398 -4.01 -3.04 -18.84
C LEU A 398 -3.48 -2.35 -17.59
N ARG A 399 -3.41 -1.01 -17.63
CA ARG A 399 -3.25 -0.16 -16.45
C ARG A 399 -4.64 0.22 -15.95
N TRP A 400 -4.88 0.07 -14.64
CA TRP A 400 -6.17 0.43 -14.06
C TRP A 400 -6.11 1.86 -13.57
N THR A 401 -6.23 2.81 -14.50
CA THR A 401 -6.36 4.24 -14.20
C THR A 401 -7.71 4.74 -14.64
N ILE A 402 -8.18 5.84 -14.06
CA ILE A 402 -9.45 6.46 -14.48
C ILE A 402 -9.38 6.94 -15.94
N ASP A 403 -8.21 7.36 -16.40
CA ASP A 403 -7.99 7.84 -17.78
C ASP A 403 -8.01 6.70 -18.81
N ASP A 404 -7.52 5.51 -18.45
CA ASP A 404 -7.57 4.32 -19.31
C ASP A 404 -8.98 3.73 -19.41
N LEU A 405 -9.85 4.03 -18.44
CA LEU A 405 -11.24 3.59 -18.40
C LEU A 405 -12.17 4.60 -19.09
N ARG A 406 -12.27 4.48 -20.43
CA ARG A 406 -12.94 5.39 -21.38
C ARG A 406 -14.16 6.19 -20.87
N LEU A 407 -15.10 5.57 -20.16
CA LEU A 407 -16.34 6.22 -19.71
C LEU A 407 -16.34 6.64 -18.24
N LEU A 408 -15.39 6.16 -17.44
CA LEU A 408 -15.35 6.38 -16.01
C LEU A 408 -15.02 7.84 -15.68
N GLY A 409 -13.98 8.42 -16.28
CA GLY A 409 -13.61 9.82 -16.10
C GLY A 409 -14.77 10.80 -16.37
N PRO A 410 -15.41 10.75 -17.56
CA PRO A 410 -16.59 11.58 -17.86
C PRO A 410 -17.73 11.41 -16.86
N LEU A 411 -18.05 10.16 -16.49
CA LEU A 411 -19.12 9.85 -15.53
C LEU A 411 -18.85 10.44 -14.15
N LEU A 412 -17.62 10.30 -13.64
CA LEU A 412 -17.20 10.88 -12.36
C LEU A 412 -17.20 12.42 -12.42
N SER A 413 -16.79 13.01 -13.55
CA SER A 413 -16.86 14.46 -13.75
C SER A 413 -18.29 14.99 -13.66
N GLU A 414 -19.26 14.34 -14.31
CA GLU A 414 -20.67 14.75 -14.23
C GLU A 414 -21.24 14.58 -12.82
N ALA A 415 -20.93 13.47 -12.14
CA ALA A 415 -21.37 13.23 -10.77
C ALA A 415 -20.86 14.30 -9.80
N ARG A 416 -19.58 14.68 -9.96
CA ARG A 416 -18.94 15.72 -9.14
C ARG A 416 -19.54 17.09 -9.39
N ARG A 417 -19.79 17.45 -10.66
CA ARG A 417 -20.46 18.71 -11.05
C ARG A 417 -21.87 18.79 -10.47
N ALA A 418 -22.62 17.68 -10.52
CA ALA A 418 -23.95 17.56 -9.93
C ALA A 418 -23.95 17.43 -8.40
N ARG A 419 -22.76 17.46 -7.77
CA ARG A 419 -22.57 17.35 -6.33
C ARG A 419 -23.20 16.11 -5.69
N ARG A 420 -23.14 14.98 -6.39
CA ARG A 420 -23.63 13.70 -5.89
C ARG A 420 -22.65 13.07 -4.90
N VAL A 421 -23.16 12.36 -3.91
CA VAL A 421 -22.37 11.36 -3.17
C VAL A 421 -22.11 10.20 -4.10
N LEU A 422 -20.86 9.75 -4.20
CA LEU A 422 -20.47 8.59 -4.99
C LEU A 422 -20.31 7.39 -4.07
N ILE A 423 -20.99 6.28 -4.37
CA ILE A 423 -20.74 4.99 -3.73
C ILE A 423 -20.08 4.10 -4.77
N VAL A 424 -18.87 3.61 -4.50
CA VAL A 424 -18.17 2.65 -5.35
C VAL A 424 -18.24 1.28 -4.70
N THR A 425 -18.82 0.32 -5.42
CA THR A 425 -18.91 -1.07 -5.00
C THR A 425 -18.71 -2.02 -6.18
N ALA A 426 -18.58 -3.31 -5.88
CA ALA A 426 -18.65 -4.38 -6.85
C ALA A 426 -19.75 -5.38 -6.46
N ASP A 427 -20.08 -6.27 -7.38
CA ASP A 427 -20.90 -7.45 -7.14
C ASP A 427 -20.06 -8.63 -6.64
N HIS A 428 -18.92 -8.89 -7.28
CA HIS A 428 -17.90 -9.82 -6.84
C HIS A 428 -16.50 -9.34 -7.25
N GLY A 429 -15.46 -9.93 -6.67
CA GLY A 429 -14.10 -9.81 -7.15
C GLY A 429 -13.69 -11.01 -8.03
N HIS A 430 -12.40 -11.24 -8.18
CA HIS A 430 -11.87 -12.30 -9.03
C HIS A 430 -10.47 -12.74 -8.60
N VAL A 431 -10.07 -13.91 -9.08
CA VAL A 431 -8.69 -14.39 -9.05
C VAL A 431 -8.07 -14.21 -10.43
N ILE A 432 -6.82 -13.72 -10.50
CA ILE A 432 -6.07 -13.59 -11.76
C ILE A 432 -5.41 -14.93 -12.13
N ASP A 433 -5.39 -15.25 -13.42
CA ASP A 433 -4.63 -16.40 -13.92
C ASP A 433 -3.13 -16.13 -13.84
N ASP A 434 -2.48 -16.82 -12.91
CA ASP A 434 -1.04 -16.82 -12.76
C ASP A 434 -0.64 -18.23 -12.32
N GLY A 435 -0.52 -19.13 -13.30
CA GLY A 435 -0.16 -20.53 -13.06
C GLY A 435 -1.29 -21.39 -12.47
N THR A 436 -2.56 -21.06 -12.73
CA THR A 436 -3.68 -21.86 -12.20
C THR A 436 -3.75 -23.26 -12.82
N VAL A 437 -4.14 -24.24 -12.01
CA VAL A 437 -4.33 -25.62 -12.42
C VAL A 437 -5.82 -25.92 -12.59
N GLN A 438 -6.17 -26.50 -13.74
CA GLN A 438 -7.53 -27.00 -13.94
C GLN A 438 -7.75 -28.27 -13.14
N ARG A 439 -8.81 -28.31 -12.31
CA ARG A 439 -9.24 -29.51 -11.61
C ARG A 439 -10.71 -29.78 -11.92
N GLY A 440 -11.03 -31.02 -12.24
CA GLY A 440 -12.41 -31.44 -12.54
C GLY A 440 -13.08 -30.65 -13.67
N GLN A 441 -14.40 -30.73 -13.71
CA GLN A 441 -15.28 -29.90 -14.52
C GLN A 441 -16.36 -29.34 -13.58
N GLY A 442 -16.79 -28.10 -13.81
CA GLY A 442 -17.78 -27.42 -12.98
C GLY A 442 -18.73 -26.58 -13.84
N GLU A 443 -19.89 -26.29 -13.29
CA GLU A 443 -20.92 -25.44 -13.89
C GLU A 443 -20.45 -23.98 -14.03
N GLY A 444 -19.49 -23.56 -13.20
CA GLY A 444 -18.79 -22.29 -13.34
C GLY A 444 -17.28 -22.44 -13.34
N GLU A 445 -16.58 -21.31 -13.37
CA GLU A 445 -15.13 -21.29 -13.50
C GLU A 445 -14.41 -21.75 -12.23
N ARG A 446 -15.02 -21.53 -11.08
CA ARG A 446 -14.46 -21.79 -9.74
C ARG A 446 -15.47 -22.41 -8.76
N TRP A 447 -16.62 -22.84 -9.26
CA TRP A 447 -17.64 -23.58 -8.51
C TRP A 447 -18.29 -24.68 -9.35
N ARG A 448 -18.92 -25.63 -8.66
CA ARG A 448 -19.68 -26.73 -9.24
C ARG A 448 -20.85 -27.14 -8.34
N LEU A 449 -21.80 -27.87 -8.89
CA LEU A 449 -22.89 -28.47 -8.10
C LEU A 449 -22.32 -29.59 -7.20
N PRO A 450 -22.90 -29.79 -6.00
CA PRO A 450 -22.46 -30.84 -5.09
C PRO A 450 -22.56 -32.22 -5.74
N SER A 451 -21.40 -32.79 -6.05
CA SER A 451 -21.24 -34.11 -6.65
C SER A 451 -19.92 -34.72 -6.20
N GLY A 452 -19.95 -35.96 -5.73
CA GLY A 452 -18.76 -36.63 -5.18
C GLY A 452 -18.17 -35.91 -3.95
N THR A 453 -16.92 -36.25 -3.64
CA THR A 453 -16.18 -35.66 -2.51
C THR A 453 -15.49 -34.37 -2.97
N PRO A 454 -15.54 -33.27 -2.20
CA PRO A 454 -14.74 -32.08 -2.46
C PRO A 454 -13.24 -32.36 -2.42
N ASP A 455 -12.49 -31.74 -3.33
CA ASP A 455 -11.03 -31.74 -3.30
C ASP A 455 -10.50 -30.92 -2.11
N ALA A 456 -9.22 -31.08 -1.77
CA ALA A 456 -8.59 -30.34 -0.67
C ALA A 456 -8.67 -28.80 -0.83
N SER A 457 -8.78 -28.32 -2.06
CA SER A 457 -8.91 -26.89 -2.42
C SER A 457 -10.36 -26.37 -2.48
N GLU A 458 -11.33 -27.20 -2.08
CA GLU A 458 -12.75 -26.91 -2.19
C GLU A 458 -13.46 -26.96 -0.83
N LEU A 459 -14.58 -26.24 -0.73
CA LEU A 459 -15.51 -26.31 0.40
C LEU A 459 -16.95 -26.35 -0.11
N VAL A 460 -17.81 -27.07 0.61
CA VAL A 460 -19.25 -27.15 0.34
C VAL A 460 -19.97 -26.02 1.07
N PHE A 461 -20.84 -25.30 0.38
CA PHE A 461 -21.73 -24.30 0.96
C PHE A 461 -23.18 -24.68 0.68
N GLU A 462 -24.02 -24.60 1.70
CA GLU A 462 -25.44 -24.94 1.60
C GLU A 462 -26.29 -23.92 2.38
N GLY A 463 -27.45 -23.58 1.83
CA GLY A 463 -28.38 -22.62 2.41
C GLY A 463 -27.78 -21.22 2.52
N GLY A 464 -28.29 -20.44 3.48
CA GLY A 464 -27.77 -19.11 3.76
C GLY A 464 -27.83 -18.19 2.55
N ARG A 465 -26.65 -17.77 2.07
CA ARG A 465 -26.47 -16.86 0.93
C ARG A 465 -26.14 -17.58 -0.38
N VAL A 466 -26.32 -18.90 -0.44
CA VAL A 466 -26.11 -19.68 -1.65
C VAL A 466 -27.33 -19.63 -2.55
N LYS A 467 -27.14 -19.28 -3.82
CA LYS A 467 -28.19 -19.30 -4.84
C LYS A 467 -27.66 -19.80 -6.18
N THR A 468 -28.29 -20.84 -6.72
CA THR A 468 -28.05 -21.32 -8.10
C THR A 468 -29.38 -21.53 -8.82
N ALA A 469 -29.32 -21.82 -10.12
CA ALA A 469 -30.50 -22.23 -10.88
C ALA A 469 -31.11 -23.55 -10.36
N SER A 470 -30.27 -24.44 -9.80
CA SER A 470 -30.64 -25.79 -9.39
C SER A 470 -30.94 -25.93 -7.89
N GLY A 471 -30.69 -24.90 -7.07
CA GLY A 471 -30.92 -24.96 -5.63
C GLY A 471 -30.08 -23.95 -4.84
N ASN A 472 -29.81 -24.28 -3.57
CA ASN A 472 -29.05 -23.42 -2.66
C ASN A 472 -27.81 -24.18 -2.11
N ALA A 473 -27.17 -25.01 -2.92
CA ALA A 473 -25.96 -25.73 -2.53
C ALA A 473 -24.92 -25.71 -3.66
N VAL A 474 -23.65 -25.48 -3.30
CA VAL A 474 -22.51 -25.40 -4.23
C VAL A 474 -21.23 -25.92 -3.59
N VAL A 475 -20.30 -26.37 -4.41
CA VAL A 475 -18.90 -26.60 -4.04
C VAL A 475 -18.08 -25.50 -4.70
N CYS A 476 -17.31 -24.75 -3.90
CA CYS A 476 -16.51 -23.63 -4.37
C CYS A 476 -15.03 -23.83 -4.03
N THR A 477 -14.16 -23.38 -4.94
CA THR A 477 -12.72 -23.36 -4.70
C THR A 477 -12.33 -22.19 -3.79
N TRP A 478 -11.52 -22.46 -2.76
CA TRP A 478 -10.98 -21.41 -1.88
C TRP A 478 -9.55 -21.00 -2.26
N SER A 479 -8.76 -21.92 -2.83
CA SER A 479 -7.39 -21.61 -3.29
C SER A 479 -7.43 -20.83 -4.60
N GLU A 480 -6.61 -19.80 -4.69
CA GLU A 480 -6.46 -19.01 -5.92
C GLU A 480 -5.71 -19.77 -7.03
N GLY A 481 -5.07 -20.90 -6.71
CA GLY A 481 -4.33 -21.74 -7.65
C GLY A 481 -5.17 -22.73 -8.47
N VAL A 482 -6.49 -22.82 -8.24
CA VAL A 482 -7.35 -23.86 -8.85
C VAL A 482 -8.49 -23.25 -9.65
N ARG A 483 -8.80 -23.82 -10.81
CA ARG A 483 -10.00 -23.49 -11.61
C ARG A 483 -10.69 -24.76 -12.12
N HIS A 484 -11.96 -24.67 -12.48
CA HIS A 484 -12.71 -25.69 -13.21
C HIS A 484 -12.87 -25.33 -14.69
N GLY A 485 -13.06 -24.03 -14.99
CA GLY A 485 -13.28 -23.51 -16.33
C GLY A 485 -12.03 -23.53 -17.23
N ALA A 486 -12.20 -23.23 -18.52
CA ALA A 486 -11.09 -23.07 -19.47
C ALA A 486 -10.19 -21.89 -19.09
N LYS A 487 -8.95 -21.88 -19.59
CA LYS A 487 -7.97 -20.84 -19.26
C LYS A 487 -8.41 -19.45 -19.76
N LYS A 488 -8.39 -18.45 -18.88
CA LYS A 488 -8.71 -17.02 -19.13
C LYS A 488 -7.70 -16.11 -18.42
N ASN A 489 -7.88 -14.78 -18.43
CA ASN A 489 -7.02 -13.84 -17.69
C ASN A 489 -7.33 -13.85 -16.18
N GLY A 490 -8.55 -14.22 -15.81
CA GLY A 490 -8.96 -14.40 -14.44
C GLY A 490 -10.29 -15.12 -14.38
N TYR A 491 -10.73 -15.39 -13.16
CA TYR A 491 -11.84 -16.28 -12.88
C TYR A 491 -12.62 -15.81 -11.65
N HIS A 492 -13.90 -16.13 -11.60
CA HIS A 492 -14.75 -15.87 -10.45
C HIS A 492 -15.70 -17.04 -10.14
N GLY A 493 -16.38 -16.97 -9.00
CA GLY A 493 -17.37 -17.93 -8.54
C GLY A 493 -16.91 -18.80 -7.36
N GLY A 494 -15.65 -18.66 -6.95
CA GLY A 494 -15.07 -19.31 -5.78
C GLY A 494 -15.40 -18.59 -4.47
N VAL A 495 -14.61 -18.89 -3.43
CA VAL A 495 -14.79 -18.37 -2.07
C VAL A 495 -13.48 -17.84 -1.46
N SER A 496 -12.52 -17.51 -2.32
CA SER A 496 -11.32 -16.79 -1.90
C SER A 496 -11.67 -15.38 -1.43
N ALA A 497 -10.82 -14.77 -0.60
CA ALA A 497 -11.07 -13.40 -0.12
C ALA A 497 -11.09 -12.40 -1.28
N GLN A 498 -10.31 -12.65 -2.34
CA GLN A 498 -10.28 -11.84 -3.57
C GLN A 498 -11.61 -11.79 -4.31
N GLU A 499 -12.42 -12.85 -4.19
CA GLU A 499 -13.70 -12.97 -4.88
C GLU A 499 -14.86 -12.49 -3.99
N VAL A 500 -14.80 -12.80 -2.70
CA VAL A 500 -15.89 -12.59 -1.75
C VAL A 500 -15.93 -11.17 -1.20
N VAL A 501 -14.77 -10.56 -0.93
CA VAL A 501 -14.69 -9.23 -0.32
C VAL A 501 -14.59 -8.18 -1.40
N VAL A 502 -15.62 -7.34 -1.52
CA VAL A 502 -15.70 -6.28 -2.53
C VAL A 502 -15.69 -4.90 -1.86
N PRO A 503 -15.17 -3.87 -2.56
CA PRO A 503 -15.14 -2.51 -2.02
C PRO A 503 -16.56 -2.01 -1.71
N LEU A 504 -16.69 -1.22 -0.65
CA LEU A 504 -17.90 -0.45 -0.35
C LEU A 504 -17.49 0.91 0.20
N SER A 505 -17.08 1.78 -0.71
CA SER A 505 -16.47 3.08 -0.35
C SER A 505 -17.35 4.24 -0.75
N ILE A 506 -17.42 5.23 0.12
CA ILE A 506 -18.26 6.41 -0.03
C ILE A 506 -17.34 7.58 -0.29
N PHE A 507 -17.60 8.32 -1.35
CA PHE A 507 -16.84 9.51 -1.72
C PHE A 507 -17.78 10.70 -1.83
N THR A 508 -17.28 11.87 -1.45
CA THR A 508 -17.97 13.13 -1.67
C THR A 508 -17.10 14.10 -2.45
N PRO A 509 -17.67 15.01 -3.24
CA PRO A 509 -16.91 16.11 -3.81
C PRO A 509 -16.24 16.89 -2.69
N ARG A 510 -14.99 17.30 -2.90
CA ARG A 510 -14.22 18.05 -1.90
C ARG A 510 -15.03 19.18 -1.25
N ASN A 511 -14.90 19.29 0.07
CA ASN A 511 -15.64 20.25 0.91
C ASN A 511 -17.17 20.00 0.98
N MET A 512 -17.68 18.81 0.61
CA MET A 512 -19.02 18.38 0.99
C MET A 512 -19.06 17.97 2.45
N VAL A 513 -20.12 18.34 3.17
CA VAL A 513 -20.39 17.82 4.51
C VAL A 513 -21.54 16.83 4.41
N LEU A 514 -21.34 15.65 4.99
CA LEU A 514 -22.35 14.59 5.09
C LEU A 514 -22.55 14.26 6.57
N LYS A 515 -23.81 14.25 7.05
CA LYS A 515 -24.09 14.19 8.49
C LYS A 515 -23.74 12.82 9.05
N GLY A 516 -22.85 12.78 10.05
CA GLY A 516 -22.39 11.55 10.68
C GLY A 516 -21.22 10.86 9.97
N TRP A 517 -20.63 11.55 8.99
CA TRP A 517 -19.49 11.07 8.20
C TRP A 517 -18.29 11.99 8.36
N GLN A 518 -17.10 11.43 8.20
CA GLN A 518 -15.85 12.16 8.27
C GLN A 518 -14.93 11.75 7.13
N VAL A 519 -14.10 12.69 6.67
CA VAL A 519 -13.08 12.42 5.66
C VAL A 519 -12.10 11.37 6.18
N ALA A 520 -11.89 10.31 5.41
CA ALA A 520 -10.94 9.25 5.72
C ALA A 520 -9.50 9.80 5.73
N ALA A 521 -8.66 9.29 6.64
CA ALA A 521 -7.22 9.40 6.44
C ALA A 521 -6.79 8.44 5.33
N ALA A 522 -5.75 8.77 4.58
CA ALA A 522 -5.20 7.89 3.54
C ALA A 522 -4.98 6.48 4.10
N SER A 523 -5.76 5.51 3.61
CA SER A 523 -5.75 4.16 4.15
C SER A 523 -4.64 3.35 3.47
N GLN A 524 -3.42 3.40 4.00
CA GLN A 524 -2.33 2.51 3.57
C GLN A 524 -1.83 1.71 4.77
N PRO A 525 -1.50 0.42 4.59
CA PRO A 525 -0.90 -0.36 5.66
C PRO A 525 0.51 0.15 5.93
N ASP A 526 0.98 -0.03 7.16
CA ASP A 526 2.24 0.57 7.60
C ASP A 526 3.47 0.09 6.80
N TRP A 527 3.41 -1.09 6.18
CA TRP A 527 4.49 -1.65 5.34
C TRP A 527 4.46 -1.14 3.89
N TRP A 528 3.44 -0.37 3.49
CA TRP A 528 3.28 0.13 2.13
C TRP A 528 4.30 1.21 1.76
N THR A 529 4.77 1.95 2.75
CA THR A 529 5.81 2.98 2.62
C THR A 529 6.99 2.64 3.54
N PRO A 530 8.19 3.15 3.25
CA PRO A 530 9.34 2.91 4.11
C PRO A 530 9.04 3.41 5.52
N LEU A 531 9.46 2.64 6.52
CA LEU A 531 9.67 3.19 7.85
C LEU A 531 10.88 4.11 7.76
N GLU A 532 10.66 5.42 7.85
CA GLU A 532 11.77 6.37 7.96
C GLU A 532 12.49 6.17 9.30
N VAL A 533 13.50 5.31 9.29
CA VAL A 533 14.52 5.23 10.34
C VAL A 533 15.61 6.22 9.94
N PRO A 534 15.94 7.25 10.75
CA PRO A 534 17.08 8.08 10.43
C PRO A 534 18.34 7.23 10.50
N LEU A 535 19.17 7.31 9.46
CA LEU A 535 20.59 7.03 9.61
C LEU A 535 21.10 7.89 10.77
N PRO A 536 21.84 7.33 11.74
CA PRO A 536 22.45 8.15 12.76
C PRO A 536 23.32 9.21 12.06
N ALA A 537 23.06 10.48 12.37
CA ALA A 537 23.96 11.57 12.01
C ALA A 537 25.26 11.39 12.81
N GLY A 538 26.15 10.55 12.30
CA GLY A 538 27.45 10.25 12.86
C GLY A 538 28.42 10.00 11.72
N GLY A 539 29.51 10.77 11.69
CA GLY A 539 30.47 10.82 10.61
C GLY A 539 31.06 9.46 10.23
N ALA A 540 31.65 9.41 9.03
CA ALA A 540 32.41 8.28 8.54
C ALA A 540 33.44 7.81 9.58
N GLU A 541 33.11 6.76 10.32
CA GLU A 541 34.09 5.97 11.03
C GLU A 541 34.50 4.83 10.10
N MET A 542 35.66 5.01 9.45
CA MET A 542 36.31 3.96 8.70
C MET A 542 36.53 2.74 9.63
N PRO A 543 36.35 1.50 9.15
CA PRO A 543 36.80 0.34 9.90
C PRO A 543 38.33 0.39 10.01
N ALA A 544 38.82 0.71 11.20
CA ALA A 544 40.25 0.65 11.51
C ALA A 544 40.70 -0.82 11.46
N LEU A 545 41.72 -1.08 10.62
CA LEU A 545 42.43 -2.36 10.57
C LEU A 545 43.00 -2.71 11.97
N PRO A 546 43.03 -4.00 12.36
CA PRO A 546 43.50 -4.42 13.66
C PRO A 546 45.01 -4.13 13.81
N ARG A 547 45.36 -3.25 14.76
CA ARG A 547 46.75 -3.04 15.20
C ARG A 547 47.08 -4.01 16.33
N ASN A 548 48.21 -4.69 16.20
CA ASN A 548 48.77 -5.63 17.19
C ASN A 548 48.87 -5.02 18.61
N PRO A 549 48.73 -5.82 19.68
CA PRO A 549 48.68 -5.33 21.05
C PRO A 549 50.06 -4.85 21.54
N PRO A 550 50.15 -3.70 22.24
CA PRO A 550 51.38 -3.31 22.91
C PRO A 550 51.52 -3.96 24.30
N LYS A 551 52.76 -4.24 24.67
CA LYS A 551 53.20 -4.90 25.92
C LYS A 551 52.91 -4.07 27.18
N ALA A 552 52.58 -4.78 28.27
CA ALA A 552 52.29 -4.23 29.59
C ALA A 552 53.55 -3.87 30.42
N LYS A 553 53.43 -2.81 31.24
CA LYS A 553 54.09 -2.57 32.56
C LYS A 553 53.71 -1.16 33.12
N PRO A 554 53.87 -0.88 34.44
CA PRO A 554 53.10 -1.32 35.62
C PRO A 554 52.34 -0.13 36.29
N PRO A 555 51.50 -0.34 37.34
CA PRO A 555 50.59 0.69 37.84
C PRO A 555 51.24 1.67 38.82
N ALA A 556 50.84 2.95 38.75
CA ALA A 556 51.12 3.96 39.77
C ALA A 556 49.85 4.25 40.60
N ALA A 557 50.05 4.43 41.90
CA ALA A 557 49.05 4.54 42.96
C ALA A 557 48.18 5.81 42.88
N PRO A 558 46.99 5.80 43.53
CA PRO A 558 46.00 6.88 43.43
C PRO A 558 46.25 7.98 44.46
N THR A 559 45.94 9.22 44.08
CA THR A 559 45.72 10.33 45.03
C THR A 559 44.28 10.82 44.89
N PRO A 560 43.58 11.09 46.00
CA PRO A 560 42.13 11.25 46.01
C PRO A 560 41.76 12.70 45.69
N GLN A 561 40.64 12.89 45.00
CA GLN A 561 39.98 14.19 45.01
C GLN A 561 38.51 14.01 45.33
N ILE A 562 38.11 14.83 46.30
CA ILE A 562 36.91 14.77 47.11
C ILE A 562 35.70 15.23 46.30
N ASP A 563 34.64 14.44 46.42
CA ASP A 563 33.27 14.69 46.01
C ASP A 563 32.70 15.95 46.70
N LEU A 564 32.23 16.93 45.94
CA LEU A 564 31.60 18.14 46.50
C LEU A 564 30.21 18.45 45.94
N PHE A 565 29.50 17.47 45.38
CA PHE A 565 28.05 17.60 45.15
C PHE A 565 27.33 16.25 45.37
N ALA A 566 27.45 15.72 46.58
CA ALA A 566 26.52 14.72 47.08
C ALA A 566 25.20 15.40 47.46
N GLY A 567 24.18 15.19 46.62
CA GLY A 567 22.79 15.59 46.84
C GLY A 567 21.84 14.61 46.18
N ALA A 568 22.05 13.30 46.38
CA ALA A 568 21.13 12.27 45.93
C ALA A 568 19.96 12.14 46.91
N LEU A 569 18.80 12.68 46.54
CA LEU A 569 17.52 12.24 47.09
C LEU A 569 17.16 10.87 46.46
N PRO A 570 16.47 9.97 47.19
CA PRO A 570 16.25 8.61 46.72
C PRO A 570 15.46 8.62 45.41
N VAL A 571 15.99 7.96 44.38
CA VAL A 571 15.22 7.59 43.20
C VAL A 571 14.20 6.56 43.68
N ALA A 572 12.93 6.92 43.67
CA ALA A 572 11.86 5.94 43.87
C ALA A 572 12.00 4.88 42.77
N ALA A 573 12.43 3.68 43.15
CA ALA A 573 12.38 2.52 42.28
C ALA A 573 10.90 2.24 41.98
N VAL A 574 10.49 2.50 40.74
CA VAL A 574 9.16 2.15 40.26
C VAL A 574 9.13 0.64 40.01
N ASP A 575 8.07 0.00 40.48
CA ASP A 575 7.76 -1.42 40.29
C ASP A 575 7.92 -1.85 38.81
N PRO A 576 8.50 -3.02 38.49
CA PRO A 576 8.67 -3.50 37.11
C PRO A 576 7.38 -3.69 36.30
N GLU A 577 6.20 -3.56 36.92
CA GLU A 577 4.89 -3.72 36.27
C GLU A 577 4.25 -2.41 35.76
N VAL A 578 4.82 -1.24 36.05
CA VAL A 578 4.23 0.04 35.61
C VAL A 578 4.74 0.42 34.22
N HIS A 579 3.83 0.62 33.27
CA HIS A 579 4.17 1.04 31.92
C HIS A 579 4.89 2.41 31.94
N TRP A 580 5.97 2.56 31.16
CA TRP A 580 6.85 3.74 31.25
C TRP A 580 6.14 5.08 30.98
N ILE A 581 5.05 5.07 30.19
CA ILE A 581 4.23 6.27 29.94
C ILE A 581 3.44 6.66 31.19
N ASP A 582 2.97 5.68 31.96
CA ASP A 582 2.24 5.95 33.21
C ASP A 582 3.20 6.51 34.26
N ALA A 583 4.42 5.95 34.33
CA ALA A 583 5.50 6.49 35.14
C ALA A 583 5.91 7.92 34.72
N LEU A 584 5.95 8.20 33.40
CA LEU A 584 6.23 9.53 32.87
C LEU A 584 5.15 10.54 33.29
N GLN A 585 3.88 10.19 33.10
CA GLN A 585 2.75 11.07 33.42
C GLN A 585 2.60 11.33 34.91
N ALA A 586 2.99 10.36 35.75
CA ALA A 586 3.04 10.52 37.20
C ALA A 586 4.28 11.29 37.70
N SER A 587 5.25 11.60 36.82
CA SER A 587 6.48 12.27 37.25
C SER A 587 6.23 13.73 37.68
N PRO A 588 6.91 14.21 38.74
CA PRO A 588 6.81 15.61 39.16
C PRO A 588 7.21 16.60 38.04
N ALA A 589 8.19 16.23 37.22
CA ALA A 589 8.66 17.04 36.09
C ALA A 589 7.57 17.19 35.01
N TYR A 590 6.87 16.11 34.65
CA TYR A 590 5.76 16.16 33.69
C TYR A 590 4.59 16.99 34.22
N THR A 591 4.23 16.83 35.48
CA THR A 591 3.15 17.60 36.13
C THR A 591 3.49 19.10 36.15
N ALA A 592 4.73 19.46 36.47
CA ALA A 592 5.20 20.83 36.46
C ALA A 592 5.19 21.44 35.04
N GLN A 593 5.68 20.73 34.02
CA GLN A 593 5.65 21.20 32.63
C GLN A 593 4.23 21.38 32.10
N LYS A 594 3.33 20.44 32.43
CA LYS A 594 1.92 20.55 32.04
C LYS A 594 1.24 21.77 32.67
N ALA A 595 1.55 22.08 33.94
CA ALA A 595 1.06 23.28 34.60
C ALA A 595 1.58 24.57 33.93
N LEU A 596 2.86 24.58 33.49
CA LEU A 596 3.47 25.69 32.75
C LEU A 596 2.85 25.87 31.35
N ALA A 597 2.51 24.79 30.66
CA ALA A 597 1.86 24.82 29.35
C ALA A 597 0.36 25.22 29.41
N ALA A 598 -0.26 25.15 30.60
CA ALA A 598 -1.61 25.62 30.91
C ALA A 598 -2.66 25.27 29.84
N ARG A 599 -3.33 26.26 29.25
CA ARG A 599 -4.42 26.07 28.27
C ARG A 599 -4.00 25.40 26.96
N VAL A 600 -2.69 25.34 26.68
CA VAL A 600 -2.16 24.78 25.43
C VAL A 600 -1.66 23.34 25.63
N ALA A 601 -1.65 22.83 26.87
CA ALA A 601 -1.26 21.45 27.14
C ALA A 601 -2.30 20.45 26.57
N PRO A 602 -1.88 19.45 25.78
CA PRO A 602 -2.78 18.37 25.37
C PRO A 602 -3.28 17.54 26.56
N ALA A 603 -4.38 16.79 26.37
CA ALA A 603 -4.85 15.86 27.39
C ALA A 603 -3.87 14.68 27.54
N ASP A 604 -3.78 14.09 28.74
CA ASP A 604 -2.82 13.00 29.00
C ASP A 604 -3.10 11.75 28.15
N ALA A 605 -4.37 11.51 27.82
CA ALA A 605 -4.75 10.45 26.89
C ALA A 605 -4.13 10.68 25.51
N ASP A 606 -4.15 11.91 24.99
CA ASP A 606 -3.59 12.24 23.69
C ASP A 606 -2.06 12.17 23.70
N VAL A 607 -1.42 12.64 24.78
CA VAL A 607 0.04 12.50 24.95
C VAL A 607 0.44 11.03 25.04
N ARG A 608 -0.36 10.19 25.73
CA ARG A 608 -0.14 8.74 25.76
C ARG A 608 -0.21 8.16 24.34
N SER A 609 -1.27 8.42 23.59
CA SER A 609 -1.42 7.91 22.22
C SER A 609 -0.29 8.37 21.29
N LEU A 610 0.20 9.61 21.43
CA LEU A 610 1.36 10.12 20.71
C LEU A 610 2.63 9.32 21.03
N LEU A 611 2.92 9.13 22.32
CA LEU A 611 4.09 8.42 22.79
C LEU A 611 4.05 6.93 22.43
N GLU A 612 2.88 6.29 22.52
CA GLU A 612 2.67 4.91 22.07
C GLU A 612 2.87 4.76 20.57
N ALA A 613 2.32 5.68 19.76
CA ALA A 613 2.46 5.66 18.32
C ALA A 613 3.94 5.78 17.90
N LEU A 614 4.69 6.69 18.53
CA LEU A 614 6.12 6.89 18.27
C LEU A 614 6.97 5.72 18.82
N ALA A 615 6.71 5.25 20.04
CA ALA A 615 7.47 4.18 20.66
C ALA A 615 7.30 2.83 19.96
N ALA A 616 6.11 2.53 19.45
CA ALA A 616 5.85 1.35 18.61
C ALA A 616 6.70 1.31 17.33
N ARG A 617 7.34 2.43 16.96
CA ARG A 617 8.04 2.64 15.69
C ARG A 617 9.48 3.14 15.91
N GLY A 618 10.09 2.79 17.05
CA GLY A 618 11.48 3.12 17.34
C GLY A 618 11.73 4.61 17.63
N GLY A 619 10.67 5.41 17.81
CA GLY A 619 10.74 6.82 18.16
C GLY A 619 10.50 7.79 17.00
N LYS A 620 10.27 7.37 15.76
CA LYS A 620 10.05 8.30 14.64
C LYS A 620 8.87 7.90 13.74
N LEU A 621 8.09 8.89 13.30
CA LEU A 621 6.97 8.73 12.37
C LEU A 621 6.85 9.93 11.42
N SER A 622 6.37 9.71 10.20
CA SER A 622 5.93 10.82 9.34
C SER A 622 4.65 11.46 9.91
N LYS A 623 4.41 12.74 9.59
CA LYS A 623 3.18 13.44 10.00
C LYS A 623 1.93 12.75 9.49
N ALA A 624 1.99 12.14 8.30
CA ALA A 624 0.88 11.39 7.71
C ALA A 624 0.61 10.09 8.47
N ALA A 625 1.65 9.31 8.77
CA ALA A 625 1.51 8.07 9.54
C ALA A 625 1.05 8.35 10.98
N LEU A 626 1.54 9.44 11.58
CA LEU A 626 1.09 9.89 12.90
C LEU A 626 -0.38 10.36 12.87
N ALA A 627 -0.80 11.09 11.83
CA ALA A 627 -2.20 11.49 11.61
C ALA A 627 -3.13 10.27 11.59
N GLN A 628 -2.76 9.26 10.80
CA GLN A 628 -3.50 8.01 10.65
C GLN A 628 -3.61 7.26 11.98
N ARG A 629 -2.50 7.10 12.71
CA ARG A 629 -2.45 6.37 13.99
C ARG A 629 -3.22 7.05 15.12
N LEU A 630 -3.22 8.38 15.14
CA LEU A 630 -3.97 9.16 16.13
C LEU A 630 -5.43 9.40 15.72
N GLY A 631 -5.84 9.01 14.51
CA GLY A 631 -7.17 9.29 13.98
C GLY A 631 -7.44 10.79 13.85
N MET A 632 -6.40 11.60 13.63
CA MET A 632 -6.48 13.06 13.56
C MET A 632 -6.25 13.56 12.12
N PRO A 633 -6.93 14.64 11.67
CA PRO A 633 -6.63 15.25 10.38
C PRO A 633 -5.17 15.72 10.27
N ALA A 634 -4.51 15.44 9.15
CA ALA A 634 -3.09 15.76 8.95
C ALA A 634 -2.74 17.24 9.20
N MET A 635 -3.65 18.16 8.87
CA MET A 635 -3.49 19.60 9.12
C MET A 635 -3.38 19.97 10.61
N ARG A 636 -3.90 19.12 11.52
CA ARG A 636 -3.87 19.36 12.98
C ARG A 636 -2.62 18.82 13.65
N ILE A 637 -1.86 17.96 12.98
CA ILE A 637 -0.71 17.26 13.57
C ILE A 637 0.41 18.22 13.98
N SER A 638 0.78 19.20 13.14
CA SER A 638 1.80 20.19 13.52
C SER A 638 1.42 20.95 14.78
N GLY A 639 0.16 21.38 14.90
CA GLY A 639 -0.32 22.11 16.07
C GLY A 639 -0.30 21.25 17.33
N PHE A 640 -0.77 20.00 17.22
CA PHE A 640 -0.79 19.04 18.31
C PHE A 640 0.61 18.66 18.79
N VAL A 641 1.53 18.35 17.87
CA VAL A 641 2.92 18.00 18.21
C VAL A 641 3.63 19.18 18.85
N ASN A 642 3.43 20.41 18.35
CA ASN A 642 3.98 21.61 18.98
C ASN A 642 3.41 21.88 20.38
N ALA A 643 2.15 21.53 20.63
CA ALA A 643 1.56 21.58 21.97
C ALA A 643 2.18 20.51 22.89
N ALA A 644 2.38 19.29 22.41
CA ALA A 644 3.05 18.21 23.16
C ALA A 644 4.52 18.54 23.46
N LYS A 645 5.24 19.19 22.54
CA LYS A 645 6.62 19.67 22.76
C LYS A 645 6.73 20.58 23.98
N ARG A 646 5.74 21.42 24.25
CA ARG A 646 5.73 22.33 25.42
C ARG A 646 5.63 21.59 26.75
N VAL A 647 5.16 20.34 26.73
CA VAL A 647 5.05 19.49 27.92
C VAL A 647 6.28 18.58 28.03
N LEU A 648 6.80 18.10 26.91
CA LEU A 648 7.86 17.08 26.87
C LEU A 648 9.29 17.62 26.75
N ASN A 649 9.50 18.84 26.22
CA ASN A 649 10.84 19.42 26.03
C ASN A 649 11.21 20.30 27.23
N VAL A 650 11.71 19.68 28.30
CA VAL A 650 12.20 20.40 29.50
C VAL A 650 13.48 21.16 29.14
N ASP A 651 13.56 22.43 29.56
CA ASP A 651 14.72 23.32 29.37
C ASP A 651 15.19 23.44 27.90
N GLN A 652 14.24 23.42 26.95
CA GLN A 652 14.49 23.46 25.49
C GLN A 652 15.24 22.24 24.94
N ALA A 653 15.45 21.18 25.73
CA ALA A 653 16.03 19.96 25.23
C ALA A 653 15.04 19.23 24.31
N ALA A 654 15.54 18.78 23.16
CA ALA A 654 14.73 18.25 22.07
C ALA A 654 14.28 16.80 22.29
N VAL A 655 13.49 16.54 23.34
CA VAL A 655 12.88 15.22 23.60
C VAL A 655 11.91 14.83 22.48
N LEU A 656 11.07 15.78 22.06
CA LEU A 656 10.17 15.65 20.93
C LEU A 656 10.54 16.71 19.87
N VAL A 657 10.80 16.26 18.65
CA VAL A 657 11.18 17.10 17.51
C VAL A 657 10.10 16.98 16.42
N LEU A 658 9.79 18.12 15.81
CA LEU A 658 8.95 18.19 14.62
C LEU A 658 9.81 18.83 13.53
N ASP A 659 10.11 18.07 12.49
CA ASP A 659 10.78 18.55 11.29
C ASP A 659 9.71 18.85 10.23
N GLU A 660 9.46 20.13 9.98
CA GLU A 660 8.47 20.58 8.99
C GLU A 660 8.97 20.39 7.55
N THR A 661 10.28 20.30 7.33
CA THR A 661 10.87 20.12 6.00
C THR A 661 10.86 18.66 5.58
N ALA A 662 11.24 17.76 6.50
CA ALA A 662 11.12 16.31 6.28
C ALA A 662 9.70 15.78 6.52
N GLY A 663 8.85 16.56 7.19
CA GLY A 663 7.49 16.15 7.54
C GLY A 663 7.44 15.02 8.57
N THR A 664 8.37 15.01 9.53
CA THR A 664 8.53 13.93 10.53
C THR A 664 8.45 14.40 11.97
N VAL A 665 8.08 13.48 12.86
CA VAL A 665 8.04 13.65 14.31
C VAL A 665 8.94 12.61 14.96
N GLU A 666 9.84 13.04 15.83
CA GLU A 666 10.86 12.20 16.45
C GLU A 666 10.86 12.34 17.97
N LEU A 667 10.97 11.22 18.67
CA LEU A 667 10.99 11.06 20.12
C LEU A 667 12.34 10.47 20.55
N ASN A 668 13.13 11.26 21.28
CA ASN A 668 14.36 10.80 21.90
C ASN A 668 14.05 10.13 23.26
N ARG A 669 13.90 8.80 23.23
CA ARG A 669 13.55 7.99 24.41
C ARG A 669 14.62 8.03 25.51
N GLU A 670 15.90 8.09 25.16
CA GLU A 670 16.99 8.16 26.15
C GLU A 670 16.99 9.49 26.89
N LEU A 671 16.80 10.60 26.15
CA LEU A 671 16.73 11.92 26.73
C LEU A 671 15.47 12.07 27.60
N LEU A 672 14.33 11.54 27.14
CA LEU A 672 13.10 11.47 27.92
C LEU A 672 13.31 10.71 29.25
N ALA A 673 13.92 9.52 29.19
CA ALA A 673 14.22 8.71 30.36
C ALA A 673 15.08 9.46 31.39
N ARG A 674 16.12 10.18 30.92
CA ARG A 674 17.02 10.97 31.77
C ARG A 674 16.32 12.18 32.38
N GLN A 675 15.57 12.95 31.59
CA GLN A 675 14.93 14.19 32.04
C GLN A 675 13.78 13.95 33.01
N PHE A 676 12.95 12.95 32.72
CA PHE A 676 11.78 12.63 33.54
C PHE A 676 12.05 11.54 34.58
N ARG A 677 13.30 11.03 34.64
CA ARG A 677 13.77 10.00 35.59
C ARG A 677 12.90 8.74 35.57
N VAL A 678 12.55 8.26 34.37
CA VAL A 678 11.72 7.07 34.13
C VAL A 678 12.46 6.01 33.32
N THR A 679 12.25 4.74 33.67
CA THR A 679 12.85 3.62 32.93
C THR A 679 11.99 3.31 31.71
N VAL A 680 12.53 3.62 30.53
CA VAL A 680 11.87 3.39 29.24
C VAL A 680 12.36 2.05 28.68
N ARG A 681 11.70 0.95 29.02
CA ARG A 681 11.90 -0.36 28.36
C ARG A 681 10.86 -0.55 27.28
#